data_AF-A0A1S3B1X3-F1
#
_entry.id   AF-A0A1S3B1X3-F1
#
_cell.length_a   1.000
_cell.length_b   1.000
_cell.length_c   1.000
_cell.angle_alpha   90.00
_cell.angle_beta   90.00
_cell.angle_gamma   90.00
#
_symmetry.space_group_name_H-M   'P 1'
#
loop_
_entity.id
_entity.type
_entity.pdbx_description
1 polymer ?
#
loop_
_entity_poly.entity_id
_entity_poly.type
_entity_poly.pdbx_seq_one_letter_code
_entity_poly.pdbx_strand_id
1 'polypeptide(L)'
;MEIKNAKIRTTQHKKLRRFSTMAALLFLFFGLALAMAVPVPQQQDFSQQILVENNNKTMLSRDVTLELQNHGQVIIDNGIVRVTFSRPDGNVIALKYKGVDNLLEIHNVHYNRGYWDVVWNRPNKASATDRVRATNFKVITANDDQVELSFTKTWDPSDASSLPLNIDKRYIVRRGDSGFYSYGIFERLNGWPQIDVDQIRIAYKLLGDKFHYMAVSDDRQRMMPTAEDRLAGKPLDYPEAVLLTRPADPSFQGEVDDKYQYSLENMENRVHGWESSDPHVGFWMITPSDEFRTAGPVKQDLTSHVGPITLSMFVSTHYAGKDVSMRFREGEAWKKVFGPVFTYLNSDPTGTDNPGSLWEDAKNQMTIETSRWPYNFVESREFPSSDQRGSLRGQLLVRDRYAKYPQMWADSAYVGLAAPGELGSWQRESKGYQFWTRADEHGYFSIDNIRSGTYNLYAWVPGVLGDYKYDKEITITPRSSTNLNLLVFDPPRQGPTLWEIGIPDRKAAEFYIPSPRPTLMNRFYNDSKIHIHDDNFRQYGLWERYAELYPHQDLVYNVDTDDYRRNWFFAHVTRATNSGIYEATTWQIVFRLQRPKKIGNYMLRLALASSTEAVIDIRFNNPSTKRTHFTTGYWSSGKDNAIARHGIHGLYWLFNFKVPSQYLVEGENVIYLTQRRHTGAFQGVMYDYIRFEDVE
;
A
#
# COMPACT_ATOMS: atom_id res chain seq x y z
N MET A 1 45.01 -52.23 8.09
CA MET A 1 45.52 -53.62 8.06
C MET A 1 44.82 -54.30 9.23
N GLU A 2 43.76 -55.11 9.14
CA GLU A 2 43.15 -56.03 8.14
C GLU A 2 41.60 -55.82 8.14
N ILE A 3 40.85 -55.63 7.03
CA ILE A 3 40.25 -56.55 6.01
C ILE A 3 39.33 -57.64 6.64
N LYS A 4 38.00 -57.74 6.40
CA LYS A 4 37.20 -58.11 5.19
C LYS A 4 35.72 -57.74 5.45
N ASN A 5 34.94 -57.03 4.61
CA ASN A 5 34.42 -57.25 3.24
C ASN A 5 33.76 -58.61 2.93
N ALA A 6 32.44 -58.59 2.72
CA ALA A 6 31.77 -59.29 1.60
C ALA A 6 30.38 -58.68 1.33
N LYS A 7 30.10 -58.44 0.05
CA LYS A 7 28.89 -57.82 -0.53
C LYS A 7 28.43 -58.74 -1.67
N ILE A 8 27.18 -58.52 -2.11
CA ILE A 8 26.58 -58.83 -3.43
C ILE A 8 26.05 -60.26 -3.68
N ARG A 9 24.73 -60.40 -3.94
CA ARG A 9 24.12 -60.67 -5.28
C ARG A 9 22.72 -61.26 -5.16
N THR A 10 21.76 -60.68 -5.87
CA THR A 10 20.71 -61.43 -6.56
C THR A 10 20.20 -60.66 -7.78
N THR A 11 20.15 -61.36 -8.91
CA THR A 11 19.59 -60.95 -10.21
C THR A 11 19.03 -62.22 -10.85
N GLN A 12 17.78 -62.20 -11.34
CA GLN A 12 17.20 -63.15 -12.32
C GLN A 12 16.01 -62.43 -12.98
N HIS A 13 16.06 -62.01 -14.26
CA HIS A 13 15.75 -62.72 -15.52
C HIS A 13 14.29 -63.23 -15.65
N LYS A 14 13.40 -62.78 -16.57
CA LYS A 14 13.31 -62.55 -18.04
C LYS A 14 12.56 -63.69 -18.79
N LYS A 15 11.71 -63.28 -19.77
CA LYS A 15 11.17 -63.97 -21.00
C LYS A 15 9.68 -64.44 -20.93
N LEU A 16 8.82 -64.35 -21.97
CA LEU A 16 9.01 -64.26 -23.44
C LEU A 16 7.70 -63.90 -24.25
N ARG A 17 7.82 -63.00 -25.27
CA ARG A 17 7.29 -62.95 -26.69
C ARG A 17 5.78 -63.12 -27.03
N ARG A 18 5.19 -62.41 -28.03
CA ARG A 18 5.41 -62.57 -29.51
C ARG A 18 4.69 -61.53 -30.43
N PHE A 19 5.37 -61.15 -31.55
CA PHE A 19 4.99 -60.73 -32.94
C PHE A 19 4.06 -59.50 -33.22
N SER A 20 4.52 -58.41 -33.88
CA SER A 20 4.70 -58.08 -35.36
C SER A 20 3.39 -57.97 -36.16
N THR A 21 3.09 -57.10 -37.14
CA THR A 21 3.76 -56.01 -37.91
C THR A 21 2.66 -55.35 -38.79
N MET A 22 2.73 -54.03 -38.96
CA MET A 22 2.35 -53.17 -40.12
C MET A 22 1.06 -53.36 -40.97
N ALA A 23 0.30 -52.26 -41.06
CA ALA A 23 -0.14 -51.53 -42.27
C ALA A 23 -1.65 -51.43 -42.63
N ALA A 24 -2.08 -50.16 -42.76
CA ALA A 24 -2.90 -49.58 -43.83
C ALA A 24 -4.45 -49.59 -43.81
N LEU A 25 -4.96 -48.34 -43.68
CA LEU A 25 -6.02 -47.66 -44.46
C LEU A 25 -7.53 -47.80 -44.12
N LEU A 26 -8.13 -46.60 -44.03
CA LEU A 26 -9.52 -46.17 -44.28
C LEU A 26 -10.63 -46.69 -43.35
N PHE A 27 -11.36 -45.79 -42.68
CA PHE A 27 -12.72 -45.39 -43.10
C PHE A 27 -13.30 -44.26 -42.25
N LEU A 28 -14.13 -43.46 -42.91
CA LEU A 28 -14.92 -42.33 -42.42
C LEU A 28 -16.12 -42.75 -41.53
N PHE A 29 -16.47 -41.80 -40.66
CA PHE A 29 -17.81 -41.36 -40.20
C PHE A 29 -18.61 -42.08 -39.08
N PHE A 30 -19.00 -41.20 -38.14
CA PHE A 30 -20.16 -41.13 -37.26
C PHE A 30 -20.28 -42.05 -36.02
N GLY A 31 -20.46 -41.39 -34.86
CA GLY A 31 -21.30 -41.93 -33.78
C GLY A 31 -20.82 -41.69 -32.35
N LEU A 32 -21.27 -40.57 -31.77
CA LEU A 32 -21.78 -40.41 -30.40
C LEU A 32 -20.94 -40.79 -29.14
N ALA A 33 -20.94 -39.81 -28.24
CA ALA A 33 -21.11 -39.89 -26.77
C ALA A 33 -19.88 -40.27 -25.91
N LEU A 34 -19.33 -39.27 -25.20
CA LEU A 34 -19.60 -39.06 -23.76
C LEU A 34 -18.95 -37.73 -23.33
N ALA A 35 -19.76 -36.68 -23.20
CA ALA A 35 -19.36 -35.47 -22.50
C ALA A 35 -19.63 -35.68 -21.01
N MET A 36 -18.58 -35.85 -20.21
CA MET A 36 -18.68 -35.68 -18.77
C MET A 36 -18.72 -34.18 -18.48
N ALA A 37 -19.92 -33.66 -18.25
CA ALA A 37 -20.13 -32.33 -17.72
C ALA A 37 -19.64 -32.29 -16.27
N VAL A 38 -18.51 -31.60 -16.05
CA VAL A 38 -18.19 -31.04 -14.74
C VAL A 38 -19.13 -29.85 -14.54
N PRO A 39 -19.86 -29.71 -13.42
CA PRO A 39 -20.75 -28.58 -13.23
C PRO A 39 -19.92 -27.30 -13.13
N VAL A 40 -20.11 -26.41 -14.09
CA VAL A 40 -19.78 -24.99 -13.94
C VAL A 40 -20.64 -24.46 -12.78
N PRO A 41 -20.07 -23.78 -11.77
CA PRO A 41 -20.89 -23.16 -10.74
C PRO A 41 -21.81 -22.15 -11.43
N GLN A 42 -23.11 -22.41 -11.37
CA GLN A 42 -24.13 -21.45 -11.74
C GLN A 42 -23.90 -20.24 -10.83
N GLN A 43 -23.48 -19.12 -11.42
CA GLN A 43 -23.43 -17.82 -10.76
C GLN A 43 -24.86 -17.51 -10.33
N GLN A 44 -25.23 -17.88 -9.11
CA GLN A 44 -26.50 -17.48 -8.51
C GLN A 44 -26.54 -15.95 -8.52
N ASP A 45 -27.70 -15.42 -8.90
CA ASP A 45 -27.99 -14.00 -8.97
C ASP A 45 -28.02 -13.38 -7.55
N PHE A 46 -26.82 -13.28 -6.94
CA PHE A 46 -26.60 -12.62 -5.66
C PHE A 46 -27.07 -11.16 -5.71
N SER A 47 -26.98 -10.52 -6.89
CA SER A 47 -27.49 -9.17 -7.15
C SER A 47 -28.98 -9.04 -6.87
N GLN A 48 -29.83 -9.95 -7.38
CA GLN A 48 -31.28 -9.90 -7.13
C GLN A 48 -31.64 -10.21 -5.68
N GLN A 49 -31.01 -11.20 -5.04
CA GLN A 49 -31.28 -11.50 -3.62
C GLN A 49 -30.87 -10.36 -2.68
N ILE A 50 -29.72 -9.70 -2.94
CA ILE A 50 -29.26 -8.53 -2.18
C ILE A 50 -30.19 -7.31 -2.40
N LEU A 51 -30.70 -7.11 -3.62
CA LEU A 51 -31.67 -6.05 -3.90
C LEU A 51 -33.00 -6.28 -3.16
N VAL A 52 -33.48 -7.52 -3.08
CA VAL A 52 -34.71 -7.88 -2.38
C VAL A 52 -34.56 -7.76 -0.85
N GLU A 53 -33.44 -8.19 -0.28
CA GLU A 53 -33.17 -8.00 1.17
C GLU A 53 -32.96 -6.54 1.54
N ASN A 54 -32.25 -5.74 0.72
CA ASN A 54 -32.10 -4.32 0.96
C ASN A 54 -33.46 -3.59 0.88
N ASN A 55 -34.28 -3.88 -0.13
CA ASN A 55 -35.62 -3.28 -0.24
C ASN A 55 -36.52 -3.63 0.97
N ASN A 56 -36.45 -4.86 1.49
CA ASN A 56 -37.21 -5.25 2.68
C ASN A 56 -36.68 -4.59 3.97
N LYS A 57 -35.36 -4.39 4.11
CA LYS A 57 -34.78 -3.59 5.21
C LYS A 57 -35.16 -2.11 5.11
N THR A 58 -35.22 -1.54 3.91
CA THR A 58 -35.63 -0.15 3.69
C THR A 58 -37.11 0.08 4.05
N MET A 59 -38.02 -0.86 3.74
CA MET A 59 -39.45 -0.74 4.10
C MET A 59 -39.76 -0.84 5.61
N LEU A 60 -38.85 -1.40 6.42
CA LEU A 60 -39.00 -1.56 7.87
C LEU A 60 -38.15 -0.58 8.70
N SER A 61 -37.32 0.25 8.06
CA SER A 61 -36.42 1.17 8.74
C SER A 61 -37.05 2.55 8.94
N ARG A 62 -36.76 3.15 10.10
CA ARG A 62 -37.27 4.47 10.47
C ARG A 62 -36.74 5.55 9.52
N ASP A 63 -37.53 6.60 9.34
CA ASP A 63 -37.12 7.78 8.59
C ASP A 63 -35.86 8.40 9.18
N VAL A 64 -35.02 8.97 8.31
CA VAL A 64 -33.88 9.78 8.74
C VAL A 64 -34.40 11.10 9.31
N THR A 65 -34.04 11.36 10.57
CA THR A 65 -34.42 12.59 11.26
C THR A 65 -33.21 13.50 11.44
N LEU A 66 -33.44 14.81 11.36
CA LEU A 66 -32.44 15.85 11.52
C LEU A 66 -32.87 16.80 12.64
N GLU A 67 -32.05 16.94 13.67
CA GLU A 67 -32.27 17.90 14.76
C GLU A 67 -31.17 18.96 14.78
N LEU A 68 -31.59 20.23 14.73
CA LEU A 68 -30.72 21.39 14.89
C LEU A 68 -30.82 21.90 16.33
N GLN A 69 -29.83 21.63 17.16
CA GLN A 69 -29.84 22.05 18.55
C GLN A 69 -29.35 23.49 18.73
N ASN A 70 -29.90 24.19 19.72
CA ASN A 70 -29.51 25.58 20.05
C ASN A 70 -28.07 25.68 20.55
N HIS A 71 -27.51 24.60 21.12
CA HIS A 71 -26.15 24.55 21.70
C HIS A 71 -25.02 24.31 20.69
N GLY A 72 -25.21 24.69 19.42
CA GLY A 72 -24.16 24.55 18.40
C GLY A 72 -23.88 23.09 18.00
N GLN A 73 -24.93 22.26 17.92
CA GLN A 73 -24.85 20.88 17.47
C GLN A 73 -25.90 20.58 16.41
N VAL A 74 -25.63 19.59 15.58
CA VAL A 74 -26.60 19.00 14.65
C VAL A 74 -26.55 17.48 14.79
N ILE A 75 -27.72 16.86 14.87
CA ILE A 75 -27.88 15.43 15.08
C ILE A 75 -28.61 14.85 13.88
N ILE A 76 -28.12 13.74 13.36
CA ILE A 76 -28.85 12.91 12.41
C ILE A 76 -29.07 11.53 13.03
N ASP A 77 -30.29 11.01 12.93
CA ASP A 77 -30.69 9.70 13.46
C ASP A 77 -31.50 8.97 12.41
N ASN A 78 -31.02 7.80 11.96
CA ASN A 78 -31.73 6.94 11.00
C ASN A 78 -32.40 5.72 11.66
N GLY A 79 -32.52 5.72 12.98
CA GLY A 79 -33.06 4.62 13.79
C GLY A 79 -32.07 3.49 14.06
N ILE A 80 -30.90 3.47 13.42
CA ILE A 80 -29.83 2.48 13.62
C ILE A 80 -28.64 3.13 14.32
N VAL A 81 -28.17 4.24 13.75
CA VAL A 81 -27.07 5.06 14.26
C VAL A 81 -27.56 6.49 14.44
N ARG A 82 -27.11 7.11 15.53
CA ARG A 82 -27.26 8.55 15.74
C ARG A 82 -25.90 9.22 15.74
N VAL A 83 -25.70 10.16 14.82
CA VAL A 83 -24.46 10.90 14.64
C VAL A 83 -24.67 12.34 15.07
N THR A 84 -23.82 12.83 15.97
CA THR A 84 -23.83 14.22 16.41
C THR A 84 -22.59 14.94 15.91
N PHE A 85 -22.79 16.09 15.26
CA PHE A 85 -21.74 16.96 14.78
C PHE A 85 -21.71 18.30 15.53
N SER A 86 -20.52 18.87 15.67
CA SER A 86 -20.37 20.27 16.11
C SER A 86 -20.77 21.24 14.99
N ARG A 87 -21.43 22.34 15.33
CA ARG A 87 -21.90 23.37 14.38
C ARG A 87 -21.38 24.76 14.79
N PRO A 88 -20.67 25.49 13.91
CA PRO A 88 -20.40 25.19 12.50
C PRO A 88 -19.15 24.33 12.25
N ASP A 89 -18.39 23.95 13.28
CA ASP A 89 -17.07 23.33 13.12
C ASP A 89 -17.03 22.06 12.24
N GLY A 90 -18.08 21.23 12.26
CA GLY A 90 -18.20 20.01 11.45
C GLY A 90 -17.31 18.84 11.90
N ASN A 91 -17.06 18.71 13.20
CA ASN A 91 -16.42 17.54 13.80
C ASN A 91 -17.50 16.53 14.23
N VAL A 92 -17.19 15.23 14.17
CA VAL A 92 -18.04 14.18 14.73
C VAL A 92 -17.75 14.10 16.23
N ILE A 93 -18.73 14.47 17.06
CA ILE A 93 -18.53 14.61 18.51
C ILE A 93 -19.20 13.50 19.32
N ALA A 94 -20.21 12.84 18.73
CA ALA A 94 -20.78 11.62 19.30
C ALA A 94 -21.31 10.65 18.22
N LEU A 95 -21.20 9.36 18.50
CA LEU A 95 -21.77 8.27 17.72
C LEU A 95 -22.49 7.31 18.66
N LYS A 96 -23.83 7.33 18.66
CA LYS A 96 -24.65 6.43 19.47
C LYS A 96 -25.06 5.21 18.65
N TYR A 97 -24.79 4.02 19.19
CA TYR A 97 -25.06 2.75 18.52
C TYR A 97 -25.21 1.61 19.53
N LYS A 98 -26.22 0.74 19.33
CA LYS A 98 -26.48 -0.50 20.09
C LYS A 98 -26.23 -0.42 21.60
N GLY A 99 -26.83 0.56 22.25
CA GLY A 99 -26.76 0.74 23.71
C GLY A 99 -25.55 1.53 24.20
N VAL A 100 -24.57 1.84 23.36
CA VAL A 100 -23.50 2.79 23.69
C VAL A 100 -23.93 4.20 23.35
N ASP A 101 -23.92 5.09 24.33
CA ASP A 101 -24.32 6.48 24.15
C ASP A 101 -23.33 7.29 23.30
N ASN A 102 -22.04 6.93 23.32
CA ASN A 102 -21.04 7.49 22.43
C ASN A 102 -19.88 6.52 22.24
N LEU A 103 -19.59 6.08 21.01
CA LEU A 103 -18.43 5.24 20.71
C LEU A 103 -17.09 6.01 20.73
N LEU A 104 -17.13 7.35 20.68
CA LEU A 104 -15.94 8.20 20.63
C LEU A 104 -15.43 8.53 22.03
N GLU A 105 -14.11 8.77 22.16
CA GLU A 105 -13.43 9.06 23.43
C GLU A 105 -13.99 10.32 24.11
N ILE A 106 -14.86 10.13 25.10
CA ILE A 106 -15.61 11.22 25.73
C ILE A 106 -14.73 12.08 26.63
N HIS A 107 -13.61 11.56 27.14
CA HIS A 107 -12.66 12.33 27.94
C HIS A 107 -11.86 13.32 27.08
N ASN A 108 -11.85 13.14 25.75
CA ASN A 108 -11.35 14.16 24.84
C ASN A 108 -12.35 15.30 24.66
N VAL A 109 -11.81 16.51 24.57
CA VAL A 109 -12.54 17.70 24.08
C VAL A 109 -13.17 17.43 22.71
N HIS A 110 -14.32 18.03 22.44
CA HIS A 110 -15.16 17.72 21.27
C HIS A 110 -14.41 17.76 19.92
N TYR A 111 -13.46 18.69 19.74
CA TYR A 111 -12.67 18.84 18.51
C TYR A 111 -11.52 17.82 18.37
N ASN A 112 -11.36 16.91 19.34
CA ASN A 112 -10.31 15.88 19.37
C ASN A 112 -10.92 14.46 19.47
N ARG A 113 -12.14 14.26 18.96
CA ARG A 113 -12.83 12.96 18.92
C ARG A 113 -12.85 12.37 17.51
N GLY A 114 -13.75 12.85 16.65
CA GLY A 114 -13.77 12.60 15.21
C GLY A 114 -13.53 13.88 14.43
N TYR A 115 -12.37 14.03 13.78
CA TYR A 115 -11.98 15.29 13.13
C TYR A 115 -11.22 15.05 11.81
N TRP A 116 -11.16 16.12 11.02
CA TRP A 116 -10.32 16.21 9.83
C TRP A 116 -9.09 17.06 10.16
N ASP A 117 -7.93 16.70 9.62
CA ASP A 117 -6.77 17.59 9.66
C ASP A 117 -6.01 17.65 8.33
N VAL A 118 -5.32 18.78 8.15
CA VAL A 118 -4.41 19.04 7.04
C VAL A 118 -3.06 19.43 7.59
N VAL A 119 -2.00 18.72 7.21
CA VAL A 119 -0.62 19.14 7.48
C VAL A 119 -0.09 19.84 6.25
N TRP A 120 0.38 21.07 6.41
CA TRP A 120 0.79 21.93 5.31
C TRP A 120 1.90 22.89 5.71
N ASN A 121 2.60 23.46 4.73
CA ASN A 121 3.60 24.50 4.96
C ASN A 121 3.58 25.55 3.84
N ARG A 122 4.05 26.76 4.17
CA ARG A 122 4.50 27.74 3.17
C ARG A 122 5.96 27.47 2.81
N PRO A 123 6.47 27.99 1.68
CA PRO A 123 7.89 27.90 1.36
C PRO A 123 8.75 28.42 2.52
N ASN A 124 9.79 27.66 2.87
CA ASN A 124 10.76 27.99 3.93
C ASN A 124 10.14 28.21 5.33
N LYS A 125 8.95 27.65 5.60
CA LYS A 125 8.32 27.65 6.92
C LYS A 125 8.16 26.23 7.43
N ALA A 126 8.11 26.08 8.76
CA ALA A 126 7.80 24.82 9.40
C ALA A 126 6.37 24.36 9.03
N SER A 127 6.13 23.05 9.02
CA SER A 127 4.80 22.50 8.83
C SER A 127 3.87 22.90 9.98
N ALA A 128 2.63 23.22 9.63
CA ALA A 128 1.53 23.50 10.52
C ALA A 128 0.42 22.45 10.33
N THR A 129 -0.39 22.25 11.36
CA THR A 129 -1.59 21.40 11.28
C THR A 129 -2.83 22.27 11.41
N ASP A 130 -3.70 22.21 10.41
CA ASP A 130 -5.02 22.84 10.44
C ASP A 130 -6.07 21.79 10.77
N ARG A 131 -6.91 22.04 11.78
CA ARG A 131 -8.01 21.14 12.21
C ARG A 131 -9.28 21.27 11.36
N VAL A 132 -9.21 22.01 10.26
CA VAL A 132 -10.30 22.17 9.28
C VAL A 132 -11.64 22.51 9.97
N ARG A 133 -11.58 23.41 10.97
CA ARG A 133 -12.78 23.89 11.66
C ARG A 133 -13.54 24.79 10.70
N ALA A 134 -14.72 24.37 10.32
CA ALA A 134 -15.60 25.13 9.45
C ALA A 134 -16.24 26.31 10.19
N THR A 135 -16.57 27.36 9.44
CA THR A 135 -17.19 28.58 9.96
C THR A 135 -18.63 28.74 9.48
N ASN A 136 -19.05 27.92 8.51
CA ASN A 136 -20.40 27.93 7.97
C ASN A 136 -20.96 26.51 7.83
N PHE A 137 -22.27 26.37 8.02
CA PHE A 137 -23.01 25.11 8.01
C PHE A 137 -24.21 25.21 7.08
N LYS A 138 -24.49 24.16 6.31
CA LYS A 138 -25.68 24.03 5.47
C LYS A 138 -26.24 22.62 5.51
N VAL A 139 -27.57 22.51 5.48
CA VAL A 139 -28.28 21.28 5.13
C VAL A 139 -28.44 21.28 3.61
N ILE A 140 -27.97 20.23 2.95
CA ILE A 140 -27.93 20.12 1.49
C ILE A 140 -29.17 19.39 1.01
N THR A 141 -29.41 18.21 1.61
CA THR A 141 -30.61 17.41 1.44
C THR A 141 -31.07 16.96 2.82
N ALA A 142 -32.39 16.97 3.03
CA ALA A 142 -33.04 16.37 4.20
C ALA A 142 -34.42 15.88 3.77
N ASN A 143 -34.55 14.56 3.70
CA ASN A 143 -35.80 13.85 3.45
C ASN A 143 -35.77 12.53 4.25
N ASP A 144 -36.84 11.76 4.16
CA ASP A 144 -36.99 10.57 4.99
C ASP A 144 -35.95 9.46 4.68
N ASP A 145 -35.32 9.51 3.49
CA ASP A 145 -34.32 8.53 3.05
C ASP A 145 -32.88 8.96 3.32
N GLN A 146 -32.62 10.26 3.41
CA GLN A 146 -31.26 10.78 3.51
C GLN A 146 -31.21 12.19 4.10
N VAL A 147 -30.14 12.44 4.86
CA VAL A 147 -29.64 13.78 5.17
C VAL A 147 -28.21 13.92 4.67
N GLU A 148 -27.93 15.00 3.93
CA GLU A 148 -26.57 15.46 3.59
C GLU A 148 -26.29 16.82 4.23
N LEU A 149 -25.19 16.93 4.96
CA LEU A 149 -24.72 18.15 5.61
C LEU A 149 -23.44 18.67 4.96
N SER A 150 -23.27 19.99 4.97
CA SER A 150 -22.08 20.71 4.51
C SER A 150 -21.52 21.60 5.62
N PHE A 151 -20.21 21.53 5.81
CA PHE A 151 -19.46 22.34 6.76
C PHE A 151 -18.27 22.98 6.03
N THR A 152 -18.36 24.28 5.77
CA THR A 152 -17.42 24.99 4.92
C THR A 152 -16.48 25.89 5.70
N LYS A 153 -15.19 25.83 5.38
CA LYS A 153 -14.15 26.79 5.74
C LYS A 153 -13.64 27.47 4.48
N THR A 154 -13.52 28.79 4.49
CA THR A 154 -12.87 29.54 3.41
C THR A 154 -11.51 30.06 3.86
N TRP A 155 -10.58 30.22 2.91
CA TRP A 155 -9.31 30.86 3.20
C TRP A 155 -9.53 32.32 3.63
N ASP A 156 -8.85 32.73 4.69
CA ASP A 156 -8.81 34.12 5.16
C ASP A 156 -7.42 34.71 4.85
N PRO A 157 -7.29 35.62 3.88
CA PRO A 157 -6.00 36.23 3.54
C PRO A 157 -5.46 37.17 4.62
N SER A 158 -6.31 37.61 5.57
CA SER A 158 -5.90 38.49 6.67
C SER A 158 -5.24 37.72 7.84
N ASP A 159 -5.47 36.41 7.94
CA ASP A 159 -4.85 35.53 8.92
C ASP A 159 -3.69 34.74 8.28
N ALA A 160 -2.47 35.07 8.68
CA ALA A 160 -1.26 34.40 8.19
C ALA A 160 -1.21 32.90 8.52
N SER A 161 -1.93 32.44 9.54
CA SER A 161 -2.06 31.04 9.93
C SER A 161 -3.18 30.29 9.18
N SER A 162 -4.01 31.01 8.44
CA SER A 162 -5.07 30.42 7.62
C SER A 162 -4.49 29.66 6.43
N LEU A 163 -4.89 28.39 6.31
CA LEU A 163 -4.59 27.52 5.19
C LEU A 163 -5.22 28.10 3.90
N PRO A 164 -4.42 28.37 2.84
CA PRO A 164 -4.90 28.80 1.52
C PRO A 164 -5.66 27.73 0.73
N LEU A 165 -6.74 27.19 1.32
CA LEU A 165 -7.71 26.26 0.74
C LEU A 165 -9.13 26.63 1.21
N ASN A 166 -10.09 26.61 0.30
CA ASN A 166 -11.49 26.42 0.63
C ASN A 166 -11.73 24.93 0.86
N ILE A 167 -12.43 24.59 1.94
CA ILE A 167 -12.72 23.20 2.30
C ILE A 167 -14.20 23.06 2.65
N ASP A 168 -14.88 22.14 2.01
CA ASP A 168 -16.28 21.76 2.28
C ASP A 168 -16.32 20.30 2.73
N LYS A 169 -16.49 20.08 4.03
CA LYS A 169 -16.67 18.74 4.61
C LYS A 169 -18.13 18.35 4.51
N ARG A 170 -18.36 17.14 4.01
CA ARG A 170 -19.69 16.62 3.73
C ARG A 170 -19.91 15.31 4.47
N TYR A 171 -21.09 15.18 5.05
CA TYR A 171 -21.53 13.97 5.74
C TYR A 171 -22.90 13.56 5.24
N ILE A 172 -23.07 12.27 4.95
CA ILE A 172 -24.34 11.71 4.50
C ILE A 172 -24.74 10.57 5.42
N VAL A 173 -25.98 10.61 5.92
CA VAL A 173 -26.60 9.52 6.67
C VAL A 173 -27.86 9.11 5.91
N ARG A 174 -28.04 7.81 5.71
CA ARG A 174 -29.13 7.26 4.89
C ARG A 174 -29.96 6.29 5.70
N ARG A 175 -31.23 6.15 5.31
CA ARG A 175 -32.15 5.16 5.85
C ARG A 175 -31.57 3.75 5.64
N GLY A 176 -31.60 2.93 6.69
CA GLY A 176 -31.22 1.52 6.63
C GLY A 176 -29.72 1.22 6.65
N ASP A 177 -28.86 2.21 6.40
CA ASP A 177 -27.40 2.03 6.45
C ASP A 177 -26.90 2.09 7.92
N SER A 178 -26.08 1.12 8.34
CA SER A 178 -25.51 1.08 9.70
C SER A 178 -24.21 1.88 9.79
N GLY A 179 -24.31 3.19 9.58
CA GLY A 179 -23.13 4.03 9.48
C GLY A 179 -23.40 5.38 8.84
N PHE A 180 -22.32 6.06 8.43
CA PHE A 180 -22.41 7.33 7.71
C PHE A 180 -21.23 7.51 6.75
N TYR A 181 -21.48 8.25 5.67
CA TYR A 181 -20.49 8.56 4.65
C TYR A 181 -19.85 9.91 4.92
N SER A 182 -18.55 10.02 4.64
CA SER A 182 -17.77 11.25 4.78
C SER A 182 -16.98 11.54 3.51
N TYR A 183 -17.05 12.76 3.00
CA TYR A 183 -16.23 13.23 1.89
C TYR A 183 -15.89 14.72 2.03
N GLY A 184 -14.91 15.19 1.28
CA GLY A 184 -14.48 16.59 1.35
C GLY A 184 -14.13 17.15 -0.02
N ILE A 185 -14.57 18.38 -0.29
CA ILE A 185 -14.22 19.14 -1.50
C ILE A 185 -13.17 20.18 -1.09
N PHE A 186 -11.98 20.06 -1.66
CA PHE A 186 -10.86 20.98 -1.41
C PHE A 186 -10.64 21.79 -2.68
N GLU A 187 -10.61 23.11 -2.54
CA GLU A 187 -10.50 24.04 -3.65
C GLU A 187 -9.51 25.16 -3.35
N ARG A 188 -8.77 25.53 -4.38
CA ARG A 188 -7.85 26.65 -4.41
C ARG A 188 -8.17 27.48 -5.64
N LEU A 189 -8.36 28.78 -5.45
CA LEU A 189 -8.68 29.69 -6.55
C LEU A 189 -7.40 30.29 -7.18
N ASN A 190 -7.54 30.76 -8.41
CA ASN A 190 -6.47 31.45 -9.12
C ASN A 190 -5.99 32.67 -8.32
N GLY A 191 -4.67 32.91 -8.33
CA GLY A 191 -4.02 34.03 -7.65
C GLY A 191 -3.69 33.82 -6.17
N TRP A 192 -3.91 32.64 -5.60
CA TRP A 192 -3.63 32.37 -4.19
C TRP A 192 -2.14 32.07 -3.91
N PRO A 193 -1.66 32.11 -2.65
CA PRO A 193 -0.23 31.99 -2.33
C PRO A 193 0.30 30.56 -2.41
N GLN A 194 1.58 30.38 -2.76
CA GLN A 194 2.25 29.07 -2.78
C GLN A 194 2.15 28.32 -1.43
N ILE A 195 1.79 27.02 -1.47
CA ILE A 195 1.78 26.12 -0.31
C ILE A 195 2.15 24.68 -0.71
N ASP A 196 2.62 23.90 0.26
CA ASP A 196 2.72 22.45 0.17
C ASP A 196 1.75 21.80 1.16
N VAL A 197 1.04 20.76 0.75
CA VAL A 197 0.20 19.93 1.63
C VAL A 197 0.81 18.53 1.71
N ASP A 198 1.14 18.13 2.93
CA ASP A 198 1.82 16.87 3.23
C ASP A 198 0.88 15.78 3.73
N GLN A 199 -0.28 16.16 4.27
CA GLN A 199 -1.25 15.21 4.81
C GLN A 199 -2.66 15.76 4.73
N ILE A 200 -3.61 14.88 4.41
CA ILE A 200 -5.04 15.09 4.62
C ILE A 200 -5.61 13.78 5.12
N ARG A 201 -6.37 13.81 6.22
CA ARG A 201 -7.00 12.61 6.78
C ARG A 201 -8.23 12.92 7.62
N ILE A 202 -8.98 11.86 7.93
CA ILE A 202 -9.92 11.78 9.05
C ILE A 202 -9.28 10.96 10.17
N ALA A 203 -9.50 11.35 11.41
CA ALA A 203 -9.16 10.57 12.59
C ALA A 203 -10.37 10.41 13.50
N TYR A 204 -10.65 9.17 13.91
CA TYR A 204 -11.62 8.84 14.94
C TYR A 204 -10.89 8.24 16.14
N LYS A 205 -11.10 8.82 17.31
CA LYS A 205 -10.62 8.28 18.59
C LYS A 205 -11.79 7.65 19.31
N LEU A 206 -11.75 6.34 19.45
CA LEU A 206 -12.79 5.55 20.10
C LEU A 206 -12.57 5.49 21.61
N LEU A 207 -13.58 5.03 22.35
CA LEU A 207 -13.50 4.84 23.80
C LEU A 207 -12.39 3.83 24.16
N GLY A 208 -11.35 4.32 24.83
CA GLY A 208 -10.19 3.53 25.22
C GLY A 208 -10.48 2.40 26.21
N ASP A 209 -11.51 2.53 27.02
CA ASP A 209 -11.96 1.52 27.99
C ASP A 209 -12.81 0.40 27.36
N LYS A 210 -13.26 0.59 26.11
CA LYS A 210 -14.17 -0.35 25.43
C LYS A 210 -13.55 -1.06 24.24
N PHE A 211 -12.80 -0.34 23.40
CA PHE A 211 -12.29 -0.88 22.14
C PHE A 211 -10.86 -1.39 22.30
N HIS A 212 -10.71 -2.71 22.36
CA HIS A 212 -9.43 -3.37 22.68
C HIS A 212 -8.93 -4.29 21.58
N TYR A 213 -9.80 -4.73 20.67
CA TYR A 213 -9.42 -5.62 19.57
C TYR A 213 -9.36 -4.82 18.27
N MET A 214 -8.25 -4.92 17.55
CA MET A 214 -8.05 -4.24 16.28
C MET A 214 -7.92 -5.26 15.16
N ALA A 215 -8.51 -4.97 14.01
CA ALA A 215 -8.31 -5.73 12.78
C ALA A 215 -8.01 -4.79 11.60
N VAL A 216 -6.94 -5.11 10.87
CA VAL A 216 -6.52 -4.37 9.66
C VAL A 216 -6.42 -5.27 8.44
N SER A 217 -6.23 -6.58 8.61
CA SER A 217 -6.32 -7.60 7.55
C SER A 217 -6.70 -8.95 8.17
N ASP A 218 -7.00 -9.95 7.34
CA ASP A 218 -7.37 -11.31 7.78
C ASP A 218 -6.33 -11.95 8.72
N ASP A 219 -5.07 -11.63 8.48
CA ASP A 219 -3.89 -12.13 9.19
C ASP A 219 -3.35 -11.15 10.24
N ARG A 220 -3.86 -9.92 10.30
CA ARG A 220 -3.43 -8.93 11.31
C ARG A 220 -4.59 -8.41 12.13
N GLN A 221 -4.90 -9.20 13.16
CA GLN A 221 -5.91 -8.88 14.15
C GLN A 221 -5.43 -9.32 15.53
N ARG A 222 -5.62 -8.47 16.54
CA ARG A 222 -5.21 -8.79 17.92
C ARG A 222 -5.90 -7.92 18.95
N MET A 223 -5.86 -8.38 20.19
CA MET A 223 -5.93 -7.49 21.34
C MET A 223 -4.73 -6.53 21.30
N MET A 224 -5.00 -5.25 21.55
CA MET A 224 -4.02 -4.19 21.50
C MET A 224 -3.68 -3.70 22.91
N PRO A 225 -2.45 -3.25 23.16
CA PRO A 225 -2.13 -2.53 24.39
C PRO A 225 -2.90 -1.21 24.44
N THR A 226 -3.08 -0.67 25.64
CA THR A 226 -3.82 0.59 25.85
C THR A 226 -2.95 1.82 25.58
N ALA A 227 -3.59 3.00 25.49
CA ALA A 227 -2.85 4.26 25.40
C ALA A 227 -2.01 4.52 26.66
N GLU A 228 -2.55 4.15 27.83
CA GLU A 228 -1.91 4.25 29.13
C GLU A 228 -0.67 3.36 29.20
N ASP A 229 -0.73 2.14 28.67
CA ASP A 229 0.42 1.23 28.58
C ASP A 229 1.57 1.85 27.78
N ARG A 230 1.24 2.49 26.65
CA ARG A 230 2.22 3.23 25.84
C ARG A 230 2.75 4.46 26.58
N LEU A 231 1.90 5.24 27.24
CA LEU A 231 2.31 6.43 27.98
C LEU A 231 3.25 6.07 29.15
N ALA A 232 3.02 4.94 29.81
CA ALA A 232 3.89 4.40 30.86
C ALA A 232 5.12 3.64 30.32
N GLY A 233 5.16 3.39 29.01
CA GLY A 233 6.25 2.72 28.31
C GLY A 233 7.51 3.56 28.17
N LYS A 234 8.52 2.98 27.52
CA LYS A 234 9.79 3.66 27.24
C LYS A 234 9.88 3.98 25.74
N PRO A 235 9.85 5.27 25.34
CA PRO A 235 10.17 5.67 23.98
C PRO A 235 11.56 5.19 23.56
N LEU A 236 11.69 4.75 22.31
CA LEU A 236 12.94 4.29 21.71
C LEU A 236 13.55 5.39 20.82
N ASP A 237 14.17 5.04 19.68
CA ASP A 237 14.94 5.99 18.86
C ASP A 237 14.08 7.11 18.23
N TYR A 238 12.76 6.93 18.19
CA TYR A 238 11.78 7.91 17.76
C TYR A 238 10.47 7.74 18.53
N PRO A 239 9.66 8.81 18.69
CA PRO A 239 8.54 8.82 19.65
C PRO A 239 7.40 7.86 19.31
N GLU A 240 7.27 7.45 18.05
CA GLU A 240 6.28 6.43 17.67
C GLU A 240 6.59 5.03 18.20
N ALA A 241 7.87 4.65 18.33
CA ALA A 241 8.26 3.34 18.83
C ALA A 241 8.39 3.35 20.36
N VAL A 242 7.58 2.54 21.02
CA VAL A 242 7.50 2.49 22.48
C VAL A 242 7.62 1.05 22.95
N LEU A 243 8.62 0.79 23.82
CA LEU A 243 8.75 -0.47 24.54
C LEU A 243 7.77 -0.50 25.72
N LEU A 244 6.91 -1.52 25.75
CA LEU A 244 5.94 -1.73 26.81
C LEU A 244 6.60 -2.39 28.02
N THR A 245 6.84 -1.60 29.07
CA THR A 245 7.62 -2.06 30.24
C THR A 245 6.75 -2.65 31.36
N ARG A 246 5.56 -2.09 31.57
CA ARG A 246 4.59 -2.49 32.60
C ARG A 246 3.15 -2.32 32.09
N PRO A 247 2.76 -3.03 31.01
CA PRO A 247 1.40 -2.96 30.49
C PRO A 247 0.40 -3.58 31.48
N ALA A 248 -0.86 -3.16 31.40
CA ALA A 248 -1.98 -3.71 32.17
C ALA A 248 -2.20 -5.20 31.88
N ASP A 249 -2.07 -5.61 30.61
CA ASP A 249 -1.96 -7.02 30.24
C ASP A 249 -0.46 -7.42 30.15
N PRO A 250 0.04 -8.29 31.06
CA PRO A 250 1.43 -8.75 31.05
C PRO A 250 1.84 -9.45 29.75
N SER A 251 0.89 -9.95 28.96
CA SER A 251 1.16 -10.58 27.67
C SER A 251 1.79 -9.63 26.64
N PHE A 252 1.69 -8.32 26.82
CA PHE A 252 2.37 -7.31 25.99
C PHE A 252 3.73 -6.87 26.53
N GLN A 253 4.13 -7.33 27.73
CA GLN A 253 5.35 -6.86 28.35
C GLN A 253 6.57 -7.23 27.50
N GLY A 254 7.44 -6.25 27.25
CA GLY A 254 8.63 -6.41 26.42
C GLY A 254 8.37 -6.31 24.90
N GLU A 255 7.13 -6.08 24.46
CA GLU A 255 6.86 -5.77 23.05
C GLU A 255 7.13 -4.29 22.76
N VAL A 256 7.55 -4.03 21.51
CA VAL A 256 7.54 -2.67 20.96
C VAL A 256 6.24 -2.47 20.19
N ASP A 257 5.51 -1.42 20.52
CA ASP A 257 4.38 -0.95 19.73
C ASP A 257 4.79 0.29 18.92
N ASP A 258 4.41 0.30 17.66
CA ASP A 258 4.53 1.43 16.75
C ASP A 258 3.37 1.40 15.75
N LYS A 259 2.69 2.54 15.58
CA LYS A 259 1.59 2.71 14.64
C LYS A 259 1.93 2.26 13.20
N TYR A 260 3.19 2.38 12.77
CA TYR A 260 3.59 2.03 11.42
C TYR A 260 3.60 0.52 11.17
N GLN A 261 3.65 -0.31 12.23
CA GLN A 261 3.53 -1.76 12.09
C GLN A 261 2.19 -2.14 11.44
N TYR A 262 1.15 -1.34 11.62
CA TYR A 262 -0.21 -1.61 11.13
C TYR A 262 -0.52 -0.95 9.77
N SER A 263 0.49 -0.37 9.10
CA SER A 263 0.28 0.26 7.77
C SER A 263 0.00 -0.76 6.68
N LEU A 264 -0.80 -0.34 5.69
CA LEU A 264 -1.20 -1.13 4.52
C LEU A 264 -0.89 -0.38 3.22
N GLU A 265 -0.64 -1.13 2.14
CA GLU A 265 -0.74 -0.59 0.77
C GLU A 265 -2.18 -0.13 0.50
N ASN A 266 -2.35 1.02 -0.15
CA ASN A 266 -3.65 1.65 -0.36
C ASN A 266 -4.67 0.73 -1.06
N MET A 267 -4.24 0.00 -2.09
CA MET A 267 -5.11 -0.93 -2.82
C MET A 267 -5.66 -2.07 -1.95
N GLU A 268 -4.95 -2.44 -0.88
CA GLU A 268 -5.37 -3.45 0.09
C GLU A 268 -6.12 -2.82 1.30
N ASN A 269 -5.89 -1.54 1.57
CA ASN A 269 -6.48 -0.76 2.66
C ASN A 269 -7.94 -0.34 2.36
N ARG A 270 -8.82 -1.34 2.33
CA ARG A 270 -10.25 -1.20 1.99
C ARG A 270 -11.19 -1.27 3.20
N VAL A 271 -10.80 -1.99 4.26
CA VAL A 271 -11.51 -2.01 5.54
C VAL A 271 -10.55 -2.27 6.70
N HIS A 272 -10.71 -1.52 7.78
CA HIS A 272 -9.95 -1.69 9.04
C HIS A 272 -10.70 -1.02 10.18
N GLY A 273 -10.41 -1.42 11.42
CA GLY A 273 -11.17 -0.89 12.54
C GLY A 273 -10.88 -1.54 13.88
N TRP A 274 -11.85 -1.39 14.78
CA TRP A 274 -11.81 -1.84 16.16
C TRP A 274 -13.10 -2.51 16.56
N GLU A 275 -12.98 -3.45 17.50
CA GLU A 275 -14.08 -4.14 18.13
C GLU A 275 -14.01 -3.91 19.65
N SER A 276 -15.18 -3.63 20.24
CA SER A 276 -15.42 -3.64 21.67
C SER A 276 -16.12 -4.93 22.06
N SER A 277 -15.80 -5.48 23.23
CA SER A 277 -16.49 -6.66 23.77
C SER A 277 -17.73 -6.30 24.60
N ASP A 278 -17.85 -5.08 25.12
CA ASP A 278 -18.98 -4.70 26.00
C ASP A 278 -19.46 -3.24 25.78
N PRO A 279 -20.61 -3.04 25.11
CA PRO A 279 -21.34 -4.06 24.36
C PRO A 279 -20.54 -4.47 23.12
N HIS A 280 -20.83 -5.67 22.61
CA HIS A 280 -20.11 -6.24 21.47
C HIS A 280 -20.44 -5.51 20.16
N VAL A 281 -19.61 -4.52 19.82
CA VAL A 281 -19.81 -3.61 18.68
C VAL A 281 -18.51 -3.35 17.94
N GLY A 282 -18.60 -3.20 16.62
CA GLY A 282 -17.49 -2.89 15.74
C GLY A 282 -17.57 -1.47 15.20
N PHE A 283 -16.42 -0.84 15.01
CA PHE A 283 -16.23 0.43 14.30
C PHE A 283 -15.23 0.23 13.17
N TRP A 284 -15.68 0.43 11.94
CA TRP A 284 -14.89 0.13 10.74
C TRP A 284 -14.83 1.34 9.81
N MET A 285 -13.66 1.56 9.21
CA MET A 285 -13.47 2.51 8.12
C MET A 285 -13.42 1.74 6.81
N ILE A 286 -14.38 1.97 5.93
CA ILE A 286 -14.47 1.36 4.60
C ILE A 286 -14.09 2.39 3.54
N THR A 287 -13.10 2.03 2.71
CA THR A 287 -12.68 2.82 1.55
C THR A 287 -13.06 2.07 0.26
N PRO A 288 -14.16 2.44 -0.42
CA PRO A 288 -14.66 1.70 -1.58
C PRO A 288 -13.84 1.97 -2.86
N SER A 289 -13.06 3.06 -2.90
CA SER A 289 -12.26 3.44 -4.05
C SER A 289 -11.03 4.24 -3.63
N ASP A 290 -9.91 3.99 -4.31
CA ASP A 290 -8.66 4.73 -4.15
C ASP A 290 -8.53 5.94 -5.09
N GLU A 291 -9.59 6.31 -5.84
CA GLU A 291 -9.45 7.29 -6.93
C GLU A 291 -8.83 8.63 -6.51
N PHE A 292 -9.06 8.99 -5.24
CA PHE A 292 -8.61 10.23 -4.64
C PHE A 292 -7.27 10.10 -3.90
N ARG A 293 -6.77 8.89 -3.63
CA ARG A 293 -5.49 8.70 -2.92
C ARG A 293 -4.31 9.06 -3.84
N THR A 294 -3.14 9.22 -3.25
CA THR A 294 -1.93 9.68 -3.96
C THR A 294 -0.94 8.54 -4.18
N ALA A 295 -0.02 8.73 -5.14
CA ALA A 295 1.15 7.87 -5.36
C ALA A 295 0.87 6.42 -5.78
N GLY A 296 -0.31 6.15 -6.36
CA GLY A 296 -0.63 4.86 -6.96
C GLY A 296 -1.00 3.76 -5.95
N PRO A 297 -1.13 2.51 -6.42
CA PRO A 297 -1.83 1.44 -5.70
C PRO A 297 -1.03 0.88 -4.52
N VAL A 298 0.30 0.86 -4.65
CA VAL A 298 1.22 0.30 -3.65
C VAL A 298 1.71 1.33 -2.64
N LYS A 299 1.22 2.58 -2.69
CA LYS A 299 1.53 3.58 -1.68
C LYS A 299 1.02 3.09 -0.32
N GLN A 300 1.90 3.06 0.68
CA GLN A 300 1.54 2.61 2.02
C GLN A 300 1.07 3.77 2.90
N ASP A 301 0.09 3.50 3.75
CA ASP A 301 -0.46 4.45 4.71
C ASP A 301 -1.00 3.81 5.99
N LEU A 302 -1.18 4.66 7.02
CA LEU A 302 -1.67 4.25 8.33
C LEU A 302 -3.15 3.84 8.27
N THR A 303 -3.52 2.91 9.15
CA THR A 303 -4.86 2.34 9.29
C THR A 303 -5.43 2.65 10.68
N SER A 304 -5.51 1.64 11.55
CA SER A 304 -5.82 1.73 12.97
C SER A 304 -4.56 1.53 13.81
N HIS A 305 -4.52 2.11 15.03
CA HIS A 305 -3.42 1.91 15.97
C HIS A 305 -3.82 2.25 17.41
N VAL A 306 -2.97 1.92 18.39
CA VAL A 306 -3.21 2.13 19.83
C VAL A 306 -3.74 3.53 20.16
N GLY A 307 -4.68 3.59 21.11
CA GLY A 307 -5.46 4.78 21.47
C GLY A 307 -6.92 4.71 21.00
N PRO A 308 -7.46 3.49 20.92
CA PRO A 308 -8.14 2.93 19.73
C PRO A 308 -8.46 3.98 18.67
N ILE A 309 -7.47 4.25 17.81
CA ILE A 309 -7.55 5.27 16.76
C ILE A 309 -7.79 4.57 15.43
N THR A 310 -8.77 5.06 14.67
CA THR A 310 -9.02 4.68 13.27
C THR A 310 -8.75 5.88 12.37
N LEU A 311 -7.88 5.73 11.37
CA LEU A 311 -7.55 6.78 10.40
C LEU A 311 -8.15 6.47 9.03
N SER A 312 -8.55 7.52 8.31
CA SER A 312 -8.76 7.47 6.87
C SER A 312 -7.75 8.42 6.21
N MET A 313 -6.68 7.86 5.67
CA MET A 313 -5.61 8.61 5.01
C MET A 313 -5.99 8.90 3.54
N PHE A 314 -5.95 10.18 3.16
CA PHE A 314 -6.19 10.62 1.78
C PHE A 314 -4.90 11.04 1.08
N VAL A 315 -4.05 11.76 1.82
CA VAL A 315 -2.73 12.22 1.38
C VAL A 315 -1.78 12.02 2.56
N SER A 316 -0.57 11.53 2.29
CA SER A 316 0.51 11.53 3.27
C SER A 316 1.88 11.50 2.58
N THR A 317 2.92 11.87 3.33
CA THR A 317 4.32 11.68 2.95
C THR A 317 4.91 10.35 3.45
N HIS A 318 4.09 9.46 4.03
CA HIS A 318 4.56 8.18 4.58
C HIS A 318 5.12 7.30 3.45
N TYR A 319 6.28 6.68 3.68
CA TYR A 319 6.95 5.75 2.75
C TYR A 319 7.35 6.35 1.38
N ALA A 320 7.19 7.65 1.19
CA ALA A 320 7.58 8.34 -0.06
C ALA A 320 8.22 9.71 0.17
N GLY A 321 8.12 10.27 1.38
CA GLY A 321 8.68 11.56 1.73
C GLY A 321 7.99 12.73 1.03
N LYS A 322 8.70 13.84 0.93
CA LYS A 322 8.20 15.09 0.31
C LYS A 322 7.99 14.99 -1.19
N ASP A 323 8.38 13.90 -1.84
CA ASP A 323 8.20 13.70 -3.28
C ASP A 323 6.73 13.51 -3.67
N VAL A 324 5.88 13.16 -2.71
CA VAL A 324 4.42 13.00 -2.90
C VAL A 324 3.60 14.12 -2.23
N SER A 325 4.24 15.16 -1.71
CA SER A 325 3.51 16.35 -1.22
C SER A 325 2.75 17.01 -2.37
N MET A 326 1.55 17.52 -2.10
CA MET A 326 0.83 18.35 -3.06
C MET A 326 1.42 19.77 -3.03
N ARG A 327 2.28 20.09 -4.00
CA ARG A 327 2.98 21.38 -4.07
C ARG A 327 2.27 22.35 -5.01
N PHE A 328 1.55 23.32 -4.48
CA PHE A 328 0.83 24.32 -5.27
C PHE A 328 1.67 25.56 -5.48
N ARG A 329 1.91 25.94 -6.73
CA ARG A 329 2.63 27.17 -7.08
C ARG A 329 1.76 28.41 -6.82
N GLU A 330 2.43 29.56 -6.72
CA GLU A 330 1.74 30.86 -6.68
C GLU A 330 0.74 30.95 -7.83
N GLY A 331 -0.50 31.32 -7.53
CA GLY A 331 -1.57 31.43 -8.51
C GLY A 331 -2.19 30.12 -9.01
N GLU A 332 -1.65 28.94 -8.67
CA GLU A 332 -2.15 27.65 -9.18
C GLU A 332 -3.56 27.34 -8.64
N ALA A 333 -4.57 27.33 -9.50
CA ALA A 333 -5.91 26.88 -9.15
C ALA A 333 -6.00 25.34 -9.13
N TRP A 334 -6.78 24.79 -8.22
CA TRP A 334 -6.94 23.34 -8.08
C TRP A 334 -8.22 22.99 -7.35
N LYS A 335 -8.82 21.85 -7.68
CA LYS A 335 -9.99 21.33 -6.98
C LYS A 335 -10.01 19.81 -6.99
N LYS A 336 -10.32 19.18 -5.86
CA LYS A 336 -10.43 17.72 -5.74
C LYS A 336 -11.44 17.31 -4.67
N VAL A 337 -12.07 16.17 -4.90
CA VAL A 337 -12.91 15.47 -3.93
C VAL A 337 -12.12 14.32 -3.31
N PHE A 338 -12.14 14.23 -1.98
CA PHE A 338 -11.62 13.10 -1.21
C PHE A 338 -12.77 12.30 -0.60
N GLY A 339 -12.77 10.98 -0.78
CA GLY A 339 -13.93 10.13 -0.46
C GLY A 339 -14.99 10.12 -1.58
N PRO A 340 -16.23 9.71 -1.29
CA PRO A 340 -16.71 9.25 0.02
C PRO A 340 -16.07 7.98 0.58
N VAL A 341 -15.73 8.02 1.87
CA VAL A 341 -15.44 6.85 2.71
C VAL A 341 -16.62 6.57 3.63
N PHE A 342 -16.78 5.33 4.09
CA PHE A 342 -17.91 4.91 4.91
C PHE A 342 -17.46 4.46 6.30
N THR A 343 -17.97 5.12 7.35
CA THR A 343 -17.84 4.64 8.72
C THR A 343 -18.96 3.65 8.98
N TYR A 344 -18.61 2.37 9.09
CA TYR A 344 -19.55 1.27 9.29
C TYR A 344 -19.53 0.79 10.74
N LEU A 345 -20.71 0.53 11.27
CA LEU A 345 -20.91 -0.01 12.61
C LEU A 345 -21.69 -1.33 12.51
N ASN A 346 -21.23 -2.35 13.20
CA ASN A 346 -21.94 -3.62 13.34
C ASN A 346 -21.89 -4.10 14.79
N SER A 347 -22.65 -5.14 15.09
CA SER A 347 -22.77 -5.72 16.42
C SER A 347 -23.21 -7.17 16.30
N ASP A 348 -22.81 -8.03 17.23
CA ASP A 348 -23.36 -9.38 17.31
C ASP A 348 -24.55 -9.39 18.30
N PRO A 349 -25.79 -9.55 17.84
CA PRO A 349 -26.94 -9.65 18.73
C PRO A 349 -26.99 -11.00 19.48
N THR A 350 -26.20 -12.00 19.08
CA THR A 350 -26.19 -13.34 19.68
C THR A 350 -25.26 -13.45 20.89
N GLY A 351 -24.43 -12.42 21.14
CA GLY A 351 -23.57 -12.34 22.32
C GLY A 351 -22.42 -13.33 22.32
N THR A 352 -21.91 -13.72 21.14
CA THR A 352 -20.63 -14.42 21.10
C THR A 352 -19.53 -13.39 21.33
N ASP A 353 -19.13 -13.18 22.59
CA ASP A 353 -18.06 -12.26 23.01
C ASP A 353 -16.66 -12.73 22.56
N ASN A 354 -16.56 -13.24 21.34
CA ASN A 354 -15.35 -13.71 20.70
C ASN A 354 -14.74 -12.56 19.90
N PRO A 355 -13.56 -12.06 20.32
CA PRO A 355 -12.89 -10.98 19.60
C PRO A 355 -12.64 -11.31 18.13
N GLY A 356 -12.97 -10.37 17.24
CA GLY A 356 -12.77 -10.48 15.80
C GLY A 356 -13.94 -11.11 15.05
N SER A 357 -14.98 -11.57 15.75
CA SER A 357 -16.17 -12.16 15.11
C SER A 357 -16.96 -11.17 14.24
N LEU A 358 -16.77 -9.86 14.43
CA LEU A 358 -17.41 -8.82 13.62
C LEU A 358 -16.66 -8.48 12.31
N TRP A 359 -15.48 -9.05 12.11
CA TRP A 359 -14.61 -8.76 10.96
C TRP A 359 -15.19 -9.22 9.62
N GLU A 360 -15.72 -10.44 9.55
CA GLU A 360 -16.26 -11.00 8.30
C GLU A 360 -17.45 -10.19 7.78
N ASP A 361 -18.31 -9.74 8.68
CA ASP A 361 -19.42 -8.84 8.34
C ASP A 361 -18.93 -7.48 7.84
N ALA A 362 -17.88 -6.91 8.45
CA ALA A 362 -17.26 -5.67 7.96
C ALA A 362 -16.65 -5.83 6.54
N LYS A 363 -16.01 -6.96 6.24
CA LYS A 363 -15.53 -7.28 4.88
C LYS A 363 -16.68 -7.46 3.88
N ASN A 364 -17.76 -8.09 4.28
CA ASN A 364 -18.96 -8.23 3.46
C ASN A 364 -19.54 -6.85 3.13
N GLN A 365 -19.66 -5.97 4.13
CA GLN A 365 -20.09 -4.59 3.90
C GLN A 365 -19.13 -3.83 2.97
N MET A 366 -17.81 -3.99 3.13
CA MET A 366 -16.82 -3.37 2.24
C MET A 366 -17.02 -3.79 0.78
N THR A 367 -17.33 -5.06 0.54
CA THR A 367 -17.62 -5.58 -0.81
C THR A 367 -18.89 -4.94 -1.38
N ILE A 368 -19.94 -4.80 -0.56
CA ILE A 368 -21.19 -4.12 -0.94
C ILE A 368 -20.90 -2.65 -1.30
N GLU A 369 -20.20 -1.90 -0.46
CA GLU A 369 -19.89 -0.48 -0.72
C GLU A 369 -19.03 -0.29 -1.97
N THR A 370 -18.09 -1.21 -2.24
CA THR A 370 -17.30 -1.17 -3.47
C THR A 370 -18.17 -1.43 -4.70
N SER A 371 -19.10 -2.38 -4.63
CA SER A 371 -20.02 -2.66 -5.75
C SER A 371 -21.01 -1.52 -6.02
N ARG A 372 -21.35 -0.74 -5.00
CA ARG A 372 -22.22 0.44 -5.08
C ARG A 372 -21.48 1.69 -5.56
N TRP A 373 -20.15 1.67 -5.58
CA TRP A 373 -19.36 2.80 -6.03
C TRP A 373 -19.39 2.95 -7.56
N PRO A 374 -19.53 4.18 -8.10
CA PRO A 374 -19.71 5.46 -7.41
C PRO A 374 -21.16 5.66 -6.96
N TYR A 375 -21.34 6.24 -5.78
CA TYR A 375 -22.66 6.45 -5.19
C TYR A 375 -23.53 7.41 -6.01
N ASN A 376 -24.82 7.08 -6.16
CA ASN A 376 -25.81 7.89 -6.89
C ASN A 376 -26.58 8.88 -6.00
N PHE A 377 -26.32 8.85 -4.68
CA PHE A 377 -27.05 9.64 -3.69
C PHE A 377 -26.27 10.88 -3.21
N VAL A 378 -25.06 11.09 -3.71
CA VAL A 378 -24.21 12.25 -3.37
C VAL A 378 -24.67 13.46 -4.17
N GLU A 379 -25.02 14.56 -3.50
CA GLU A 379 -25.61 15.74 -4.15
C GLU A 379 -24.58 16.66 -4.82
N SER A 380 -23.31 16.57 -4.41
CA SER A 380 -22.27 17.42 -4.96
C SER A 380 -22.00 17.11 -6.43
N ARG A 381 -22.13 18.13 -7.28
CA ARG A 381 -21.74 18.07 -8.71
C ARG A 381 -20.24 17.80 -8.92
N GLU A 382 -19.42 18.04 -7.91
CA GLU A 382 -17.99 17.72 -7.93
C GLU A 382 -17.74 16.22 -7.76
N PHE A 383 -18.76 15.43 -7.43
CA PHE A 383 -18.73 13.97 -7.41
C PHE A 383 -19.55 13.43 -8.58
N PRO A 384 -18.93 13.10 -9.73
CA PRO A 384 -19.67 12.63 -10.89
C PRO A 384 -20.29 11.26 -10.62
N SER A 385 -21.56 11.10 -11.01
CA SER A 385 -22.27 9.82 -10.98
C SER A 385 -21.68 8.82 -11.98
N SER A 386 -22.09 7.55 -11.89
CA SER A 386 -21.59 6.50 -12.79
C SER A 386 -21.82 6.83 -14.28
N ASP A 387 -22.95 7.43 -14.63
CA ASP A 387 -23.26 7.82 -16.02
C ASP A 387 -22.48 9.06 -16.51
N GLN A 388 -21.73 9.72 -15.64
CA GLN A 388 -20.82 10.82 -15.97
C GLN A 388 -19.35 10.36 -16.07
N ARG A 389 -19.12 9.07 -15.91
CA ARG A 389 -17.81 8.41 -15.95
C ARG A 389 -17.71 7.50 -17.19
N GLY A 390 -16.49 7.08 -17.51
CA GLY A 390 -16.21 6.14 -18.60
C GLY A 390 -15.55 4.86 -18.11
N SER A 391 -15.27 3.96 -19.04
CA SER A 391 -14.52 2.72 -18.79
C SER A 391 -13.43 2.50 -19.84
N LEU A 392 -12.45 1.70 -19.46
CA LEU A 392 -11.35 1.30 -20.33
C LEU A 392 -10.98 -0.16 -20.08
N ARG A 393 -10.74 -0.90 -21.16
CA ARG A 393 -10.24 -2.27 -21.11
C ARG A 393 -9.13 -2.53 -22.12
N GLY A 394 -8.40 -3.61 -21.91
CA GLY A 394 -7.38 -4.09 -22.83
C GLY A 394 -6.78 -5.40 -22.37
N GLN A 395 -5.70 -5.80 -23.05
CA GLN A 395 -4.89 -6.95 -22.70
C GLN A 395 -3.42 -6.57 -22.77
N LEU A 396 -2.61 -6.97 -21.80
CA LEU A 396 -1.19 -6.66 -21.74
C LEU A 396 -0.36 -7.94 -21.92
N LEU A 397 0.57 -7.89 -22.87
CA LEU A 397 1.55 -8.94 -23.13
C LEU A 397 2.95 -8.41 -22.86
N VAL A 398 3.78 -9.19 -22.18
CA VAL A 398 5.21 -8.90 -22.00
C VAL A 398 6.00 -9.62 -23.08
N ARG A 399 6.94 -8.89 -23.72
CA ARG A 399 7.83 -9.43 -24.73
C ARG A 399 9.30 -9.19 -24.36
N ASP A 400 10.00 -10.24 -23.97
CA ASP A 400 11.42 -10.18 -23.63
C ASP A 400 12.21 -11.26 -24.39
N ARG A 401 12.95 -10.85 -25.40
CA ARG A 401 13.71 -11.75 -26.30
C ARG A 401 14.73 -12.65 -25.59
N TYR A 402 15.13 -12.32 -24.36
CA TYR A 402 16.10 -13.09 -23.58
C TYR A 402 15.47 -13.79 -22.37
N ALA A 403 14.17 -13.61 -22.12
CA ALA A 403 13.46 -14.40 -21.12
C ALA A 403 13.30 -15.85 -21.57
N LYS A 404 13.11 -16.76 -20.60
CA LYS A 404 12.84 -18.18 -20.86
C LYS A 404 11.63 -18.38 -21.80
N TYR A 405 10.61 -17.54 -21.65
CA TYR A 405 9.47 -17.44 -22.54
C TYR A 405 9.47 -16.06 -23.19
N PRO A 406 9.81 -15.94 -24.49
CA PRO A 406 9.96 -14.64 -25.14
C PRO A 406 8.71 -13.78 -25.17
N GLN A 407 7.55 -14.39 -25.00
CA GLN A 407 6.25 -13.75 -24.85
C GLN A 407 5.52 -14.42 -23.69
N MET A 408 4.97 -13.62 -22.79
CA MET A 408 4.20 -14.08 -21.64
C MET A 408 3.08 -13.08 -21.36
N TRP A 409 1.93 -13.56 -20.92
CA TRP A 409 0.86 -12.68 -20.46
C TRP A 409 1.31 -11.91 -19.23
N ALA A 410 0.85 -10.67 -19.10
CA ALA A 410 1.15 -9.82 -17.95
C ALA A 410 0.25 -10.19 -16.77
N ASP A 411 0.43 -11.41 -16.25
CA ASP A 411 -0.28 -11.93 -15.08
C ASP A 411 -0.12 -10.97 -13.89
N SER A 412 -1.24 -10.64 -13.26
CA SER A 412 -1.30 -9.82 -12.05
C SER A 412 -0.67 -8.43 -12.20
N ALA A 413 -0.54 -7.96 -13.44
CA ALA A 413 0.00 -6.63 -13.72
C ALA A 413 -0.86 -5.55 -13.08
N TYR A 414 -0.21 -4.59 -12.43
CA TYR A 414 -0.89 -3.37 -12.01
C TYR A 414 -1.03 -2.48 -13.22
N VAL A 415 -2.26 -2.22 -13.65
CA VAL A 415 -2.57 -1.38 -14.80
C VAL A 415 -3.42 -0.21 -14.32
N GLY A 416 -3.07 1.01 -14.72
CA GLY A 416 -3.80 2.18 -14.24
C GLY A 416 -3.70 3.42 -15.10
N LEU A 417 -4.66 4.32 -14.88
CA LEU A 417 -4.70 5.65 -15.45
C LEU A 417 -4.27 6.66 -14.40
N ALA A 418 -3.36 7.55 -14.77
CA ALA A 418 -2.94 8.69 -13.96
C ALA A 418 -2.69 9.89 -14.89
N ALA A 419 -2.36 11.04 -14.29
CA ALA A 419 -2.05 12.24 -15.06
C ALA A 419 -0.98 11.95 -16.14
N PRO A 420 -1.07 12.61 -17.32
CA PRO A 420 -0.04 12.49 -18.33
C PRO A 420 1.33 12.93 -17.79
N GLY A 421 2.37 12.19 -18.14
CA GLY A 421 3.72 12.45 -17.63
C GLY A 421 4.74 11.42 -18.08
N GLU A 422 5.94 11.51 -17.52
CA GLU A 422 7.04 10.59 -17.84
C GLU A 422 6.76 9.16 -17.37
N LEU A 423 7.51 8.20 -17.92
CA LEU A 423 7.46 6.80 -17.49
C LEU A 423 7.65 6.69 -15.96
N GLY A 424 6.74 5.99 -15.28
CA GLY A 424 6.79 5.81 -13.82
C GLY A 424 6.41 7.05 -12.99
N SER A 425 5.94 8.15 -13.60
CA SER A 425 5.56 9.39 -12.90
C SER A 425 4.37 9.21 -11.95
N TRP A 426 3.50 8.24 -12.22
CA TRP A 426 2.30 7.93 -11.46
C TRP A 426 2.53 7.70 -9.96
N GLN A 427 3.69 7.15 -9.58
CA GLN A 427 4.04 6.90 -8.18
C GLN A 427 4.36 8.19 -7.39
N ARG A 428 4.50 9.34 -8.08
CA ARG A 428 4.71 10.68 -7.50
C ARG A 428 3.52 11.61 -7.75
N GLU A 429 2.49 11.15 -8.47
CA GLU A 429 1.29 11.92 -8.73
C GLU A 429 0.48 12.10 -7.43
N SER A 430 0.26 13.36 -7.03
CA SER A 430 -0.35 13.71 -5.74
C SER A 430 -1.57 14.63 -5.84
N LYS A 431 -1.82 15.29 -6.98
CA LYS A 431 -2.88 16.29 -7.16
C LYS A 431 -4.08 15.77 -7.95
N GLY A 432 -3.85 14.90 -8.93
CA GLY A 432 -4.87 14.33 -9.80
C GLY A 432 -5.59 13.12 -9.20
N TYR A 433 -6.48 12.54 -9.99
CA TYR A 433 -7.10 11.25 -9.70
C TYR A 433 -6.30 10.13 -10.38
N GLN A 434 -6.30 8.94 -9.78
CA GLN A 434 -5.71 7.75 -10.38
C GLN A 434 -6.68 6.57 -10.31
N PHE A 435 -6.62 5.66 -11.27
CA PHE A 435 -7.52 4.51 -11.34
C PHE A 435 -6.68 3.28 -11.63
N TRP A 436 -6.76 2.25 -10.80
CA TRP A 436 -5.88 1.09 -10.88
C TRP A 436 -6.68 -0.20 -10.77
N THR A 437 -6.21 -1.23 -11.47
CA THR A 437 -6.73 -2.59 -11.42
C THR A 437 -5.57 -3.58 -11.55
N ARG A 438 -5.84 -4.85 -11.27
CA ARG A 438 -4.94 -5.95 -11.59
C ARG A 438 -5.41 -6.66 -12.84
N ALA A 439 -4.49 -6.97 -13.74
CA ALA A 439 -4.76 -7.85 -14.86
C ALA A 439 -4.95 -9.30 -14.38
N ASP A 440 -5.75 -10.07 -15.09
CA ASP A 440 -5.89 -11.51 -14.84
C ASP A 440 -4.67 -12.31 -15.35
N GLU A 441 -4.69 -13.63 -15.16
CA GLU A 441 -3.61 -14.55 -15.59
C GLU A 441 -3.33 -14.53 -17.11
N HIS A 442 -4.28 -14.01 -17.91
CA HIS A 442 -4.18 -13.84 -19.35
C HIS A 442 -3.86 -12.39 -19.76
N GLY A 443 -3.55 -11.52 -18.80
CA GLY A 443 -3.20 -10.13 -19.01
C GLY A 443 -4.40 -9.23 -19.35
N TYR A 444 -5.65 -9.71 -19.26
CA TYR A 444 -6.83 -8.87 -19.47
C TYR A 444 -7.06 -7.96 -18.27
N PHE A 445 -7.42 -6.71 -18.54
CA PHE A 445 -7.73 -5.72 -17.51
C PHE A 445 -8.94 -4.87 -17.88
N SER A 446 -9.69 -4.45 -16.88
CA SER A 446 -10.79 -3.48 -16.98
C SER A 446 -10.69 -2.46 -15.86
N ILE A 447 -10.84 -1.18 -16.21
CA ILE A 447 -10.92 -0.06 -15.29
C ILE A 447 -12.25 0.64 -15.58
N ASP A 448 -13.17 0.53 -14.63
CA ASP A 448 -14.51 1.11 -14.73
C ASP A 448 -14.63 2.38 -13.88
N ASN A 449 -15.72 3.13 -14.10
CA ASN A 449 -16.06 4.34 -13.34
C ASN A 449 -14.95 5.43 -13.34
N ILE A 450 -14.21 5.55 -14.44
CA ILE A 450 -13.14 6.53 -14.60
C ILE A 450 -13.74 7.93 -14.76
N ARG A 451 -13.24 8.90 -14.00
CA ARG A 451 -13.65 10.31 -14.16
C ARG A 451 -13.28 10.83 -15.54
N SER A 452 -14.13 11.70 -16.09
CA SER A 452 -13.82 12.36 -17.35
C SER A 452 -12.53 13.18 -17.22
N GLY A 453 -11.66 13.09 -18.22
CA GLY A 453 -10.34 13.71 -18.19
C GLY A 453 -9.38 13.11 -19.22
N THR A 454 -8.15 13.63 -19.24
CA THR A 454 -7.07 13.12 -20.09
C THR A 454 -6.01 12.45 -19.21
N TYR A 455 -5.63 11.24 -19.58
CA TYR A 455 -4.74 10.37 -18.81
C TYR A 455 -3.69 9.72 -19.70
N ASN A 456 -2.59 9.25 -19.12
CA ASN A 456 -1.82 8.15 -19.72
C ASN A 456 -2.16 6.84 -19.01
N LEU A 457 -2.09 5.73 -19.74
CA LEU A 457 -2.10 4.39 -19.15
C LEU A 457 -0.68 4.00 -18.79
N TYR A 458 -0.52 3.54 -17.55
CA TYR A 458 0.72 3.00 -17.01
C TYR A 458 0.50 1.56 -16.60
N ALA A 459 1.56 0.77 -16.62
CA ALA A 459 1.52 -0.55 -16.00
C ALA A 459 2.88 -0.95 -15.44
N TRP A 460 2.88 -1.94 -14.57
CA TRP A 460 4.06 -2.72 -14.22
C TRP A 460 3.63 -4.13 -13.84
N VAL A 461 4.52 -5.10 -14.03
CA VAL A 461 4.19 -6.52 -13.87
C VAL A 461 5.12 -7.09 -12.79
N PRO A 462 4.60 -7.65 -11.68
CA PRO A 462 5.43 -8.36 -10.72
C PRO A 462 6.29 -9.43 -11.43
N GLY A 463 7.59 -9.45 -11.14
CA GLY A 463 8.54 -10.36 -11.80
C GLY A 463 9.04 -9.87 -13.17
N VAL A 464 8.65 -8.68 -13.63
CA VAL A 464 9.18 -8.05 -14.84
C VAL A 464 9.75 -6.67 -14.52
N LEU A 465 11.03 -6.49 -14.85
CA LEU A 465 11.73 -5.24 -14.60
C LEU A 465 11.15 -4.07 -15.41
N GLY A 466 10.93 -2.93 -14.73
CA GLY A 466 10.62 -1.64 -15.35
C GLY A 466 9.15 -1.23 -15.29
N ASP A 467 8.87 -0.07 -15.86
CA ASP A 467 7.54 0.50 -16.02
C ASP A 467 7.12 0.40 -17.48
N TYR A 468 5.82 0.26 -17.72
CA TYR A 468 5.16 0.46 -19.00
C TYR A 468 4.37 1.77 -18.98
N LYS A 469 4.37 2.48 -20.12
CA LYS A 469 3.50 3.62 -20.40
C LYS A 469 2.97 3.47 -21.81
N TYR A 470 1.68 3.65 -21.99
CA TYR A 470 1.08 3.77 -23.32
C TYR A 470 1.42 5.13 -23.93
N ASP A 471 1.97 5.13 -25.14
CA ASP A 471 2.51 6.33 -25.79
C ASP A 471 1.48 7.44 -26.01
N LYS A 472 0.21 7.08 -26.18
CA LYS A 472 -0.86 8.04 -26.44
C LYS A 472 -1.57 8.42 -25.15
N GLU A 473 -1.95 9.68 -25.08
CA GLU A 473 -2.93 10.14 -24.10
C GLU A 473 -4.31 9.55 -24.42
N ILE A 474 -5.08 9.27 -23.38
CA ILE A 474 -6.40 8.68 -23.41
C ILE A 474 -7.37 9.71 -22.84
N THR A 475 -8.31 10.14 -23.67
CA THR A 475 -9.40 11.02 -23.24
C THR A 475 -10.60 10.17 -22.85
N ILE A 476 -11.01 10.28 -21.59
CA ILE A 476 -12.22 9.67 -21.06
C ILE A 476 -13.34 10.71 -21.07
N THR A 477 -14.48 10.34 -21.66
CA THR A 477 -15.69 11.16 -21.66
C THR A 477 -16.84 10.40 -20.98
N PRO A 478 -17.94 11.09 -20.59
CA PRO A 478 -19.10 10.43 -19.99
C PRO A 478 -19.62 9.28 -20.85
N ARG A 479 -19.90 8.13 -20.23
CA ARG A 479 -20.37 6.87 -20.85
C ARG A 479 -19.46 6.30 -21.95
N SER A 480 -18.24 6.80 -22.10
CA SER A 480 -17.29 6.22 -23.03
C SER A 480 -16.87 4.82 -22.58
N SER A 481 -16.66 3.93 -23.54
CA SER A 481 -16.04 2.63 -23.31
C SER A 481 -14.90 2.46 -24.31
N THR A 482 -13.68 2.50 -23.80
CA THR A 482 -12.46 2.44 -24.61
C THR A 482 -11.90 1.02 -24.59
N ASN A 483 -11.59 0.45 -25.76
CA ASN A 483 -10.86 -0.82 -25.86
C ASN A 483 -9.51 -0.58 -26.51
N LEU A 484 -8.43 -0.81 -25.76
CA LEU A 484 -7.07 -0.68 -26.27
C LEU A 484 -6.57 -1.94 -26.99
N ASN A 485 -7.38 -3.00 -27.05
CA ASN A 485 -7.02 -4.32 -27.57
C ASN A 485 -5.73 -4.83 -26.90
N LEU A 486 -4.83 -5.43 -27.67
CA LEU A 486 -3.55 -5.94 -27.21
C LEU A 486 -2.51 -4.83 -27.13
N LEU A 487 -1.94 -4.66 -25.94
CA LEU A 487 -0.78 -3.82 -25.65
C LEU A 487 0.44 -4.72 -25.44
N VAL A 488 1.62 -4.25 -25.87
CA VAL A 488 2.88 -4.99 -25.73
C VAL A 488 3.84 -4.17 -24.88
N PHE A 489 4.28 -4.74 -23.76
CA PHE A 489 5.33 -4.21 -22.92
C PHE A 489 6.67 -4.88 -23.27
N ASP A 490 7.60 -4.08 -23.79
CA ASP A 490 9.00 -4.46 -23.99
C ASP A 490 9.83 -3.98 -22.80
N PRO A 491 10.07 -4.83 -21.77
CA PRO A 491 10.84 -4.43 -20.60
C PRO A 491 12.28 -4.06 -20.97
N PRO A 492 12.95 -3.20 -20.18
CA PRO A 492 14.32 -2.77 -20.47
C PRO A 492 15.27 -3.98 -20.57
N ARG A 493 15.87 -4.17 -21.73
CA ARG A 493 16.75 -5.31 -22.03
C ARG A 493 17.83 -4.94 -23.04
N GLN A 494 19.09 -5.25 -22.75
CA GLN A 494 20.23 -5.03 -23.65
C GLN A 494 20.72 -6.37 -24.22
N GLY A 495 21.15 -7.27 -23.33
CA GLY A 495 21.68 -8.59 -23.69
C GLY A 495 21.13 -9.72 -22.79
N PRO A 496 21.62 -10.95 -23.00
CA PRO A 496 21.35 -12.08 -22.11
C PRO A 496 21.72 -11.75 -20.65
N THR A 497 20.92 -12.23 -19.70
CA THR A 497 21.27 -12.16 -18.27
C THR A 497 22.50 -13.02 -18.00
N LEU A 498 23.54 -12.44 -17.41
CA LEU A 498 24.68 -13.18 -16.87
C LEU A 498 24.36 -13.69 -15.46
N TRP A 499 23.78 -12.82 -14.64
CA TRP A 499 23.27 -13.14 -13.31
C TRP A 499 22.28 -12.08 -12.84
N GLU A 500 21.50 -12.45 -11.83
CA GLU A 500 20.50 -11.60 -11.20
C GLU A 500 20.39 -11.90 -9.70
N ILE A 501 19.93 -10.91 -8.92
CA ILE A 501 19.75 -10.97 -7.46
C ILE A 501 18.38 -10.35 -7.15
N GLY A 502 17.51 -11.09 -6.47
CA GLY A 502 16.15 -10.66 -6.11
C GLY A 502 15.08 -10.98 -7.17
N ILE A 503 13.89 -10.40 -6.98
CA ILE A 503 12.71 -10.51 -7.84
C ILE A 503 12.23 -9.09 -8.15
N PRO A 504 12.01 -8.69 -9.42
CA PRO A 504 11.56 -7.34 -9.74
C PRO A 504 10.05 -7.19 -9.47
N ASP A 505 9.67 -7.02 -8.21
CA ASP A 505 8.29 -6.88 -7.73
C ASP A 505 8.06 -5.61 -6.89
N ARG A 506 9.09 -4.76 -6.82
CA ARG A 506 9.20 -3.49 -6.09
C ARG A 506 9.32 -3.64 -4.58
N LYS A 507 9.63 -4.83 -4.07
CA LYS A 507 9.80 -5.11 -2.65
C LYS A 507 11.19 -5.65 -2.37
N ALA A 508 11.55 -5.64 -1.09
CA ALA A 508 12.77 -6.30 -0.60
C ALA A 508 12.45 -7.53 0.25
N ALA A 509 11.23 -8.06 0.12
CA ALA A 509 10.65 -9.05 1.04
C ALA A 509 11.26 -10.45 0.89
N GLU A 510 11.82 -10.74 -0.28
CA GLU A 510 12.48 -12.00 -0.60
C GLU A 510 13.92 -12.08 -0.08
N PHE A 511 14.51 -10.95 0.34
CA PHE A 511 15.86 -10.89 0.88
C PHE A 511 15.91 -11.32 2.35
N TYR A 512 17.13 -11.48 2.88
CA TYR A 512 17.34 -11.91 4.26
C TYR A 512 16.92 -10.83 5.27
N ILE A 513 15.76 -11.07 5.90
CA ILE A 513 15.26 -10.34 7.06
C ILE A 513 15.75 -11.05 8.33
N PRO A 514 16.57 -10.40 9.18
CA PRO A 514 17.12 -11.03 10.38
C PRO A 514 16.04 -11.21 11.45
N SER A 515 16.25 -12.13 12.40
CA SER A 515 15.40 -12.17 13.60
C SER A 515 15.54 -10.88 14.43
N PRO A 516 14.46 -10.38 15.06
CA PRO A 516 14.55 -9.21 15.92
C PRO A 516 15.32 -9.53 17.22
N ARG A 517 15.69 -8.48 17.97
CA ARG A 517 16.20 -8.66 19.34
C ARG A 517 15.06 -9.18 20.22
N PRO A 518 15.23 -10.28 20.97
CA PRO A 518 14.14 -10.84 21.79
C PRO A 518 13.54 -9.85 22.80
N THR A 519 14.32 -8.88 23.26
CA THR A 519 13.91 -7.84 24.21
C THR A 519 13.09 -6.70 23.61
N LEU A 520 12.97 -6.65 22.27
CA LEU A 520 12.24 -5.61 21.52
C LEU A 520 11.22 -6.23 20.55
N MET A 521 11.06 -7.54 20.57
CA MET A 521 10.24 -8.28 19.62
C MET A 521 8.75 -8.03 19.89
N ASN A 522 8.02 -7.62 18.87
CA ASN A 522 6.57 -7.67 18.89
C ASN A 522 6.15 -9.10 18.52
N ARG A 523 5.59 -9.85 19.48
CA ARG A 523 5.29 -11.28 19.29
C ARG A 523 4.19 -11.53 18.27
N PHE A 524 3.36 -10.54 17.99
CA PHE A 524 2.32 -10.61 16.97
C PHE A 524 2.86 -10.95 15.58
N TYR A 525 4.04 -10.43 15.21
CA TYR A 525 4.68 -10.73 13.93
C TYR A 525 5.70 -11.88 14.02
N ASN A 526 5.62 -12.72 15.06
CA ASN A 526 6.51 -13.87 15.24
C ASN A 526 5.74 -15.15 15.65
N ASP A 527 4.40 -15.09 15.75
CA ASP A 527 3.58 -16.26 16.07
C ASP A 527 3.41 -17.15 14.84
N SER A 528 3.83 -18.41 14.99
CA SER A 528 3.71 -19.45 13.98
C SER A 528 2.29 -19.84 13.55
N LYS A 529 1.25 -19.25 14.15
CA LYS A 529 -0.14 -19.40 13.67
C LYS A 529 -0.55 -18.30 12.68
N ILE A 530 0.20 -17.20 12.67
CA ILE A 530 0.10 -16.11 11.70
C ILE A 530 1.28 -16.29 10.73
N HIS A 531 1.25 -17.34 9.91
CA HIS A 531 2.35 -17.65 9.01
C HIS A 531 2.01 -17.29 7.57
N ILE A 532 2.59 -16.19 7.10
CA ILE A 532 3.52 -16.25 5.98
C ILE A 532 4.75 -15.43 6.39
N HIS A 533 5.93 -15.83 5.92
CA HIS A 533 7.21 -15.13 6.06
C HIS A 533 7.20 -13.63 5.71
N ASP A 534 6.09 -13.11 5.22
CA ASP A 534 5.97 -11.82 4.56
C ASP A 534 6.01 -10.63 5.52
N ASP A 535 5.59 -10.74 6.79
CA ASP A 535 5.50 -9.56 7.69
C ASP A 535 6.61 -9.49 8.76
N ASN A 536 7.59 -10.40 8.73
CA ASN A 536 8.71 -10.39 9.68
C ASN A 536 9.53 -9.08 9.65
N PHE A 537 9.49 -8.35 8.53
CA PHE A 537 10.12 -7.03 8.40
C PHE A 537 9.49 -5.96 9.32
N ARG A 538 8.33 -6.23 9.92
CA ARG A 538 7.60 -5.28 10.77
C ARG A 538 8.07 -5.23 12.22
N GLN A 539 9.27 -5.73 12.47
CA GLN A 539 9.88 -5.73 13.79
C GLN A 539 10.75 -4.49 13.98
N TYR A 540 10.72 -3.94 15.19
CA TYR A 540 11.58 -2.82 15.54
C TYR A 540 13.07 -3.23 15.56
N GLY A 541 13.94 -2.34 15.08
CA GLY A 541 15.39 -2.46 15.22
C GLY A 541 16.06 -3.42 14.24
N LEU A 542 15.37 -3.92 13.22
CA LEU A 542 15.96 -4.85 12.24
C LEU A 542 17.14 -4.25 11.48
N TRP A 543 17.13 -2.94 11.20
CA TRP A 543 18.25 -2.25 10.56
C TRP A 543 19.54 -2.34 11.40
N GLU A 544 19.43 -2.27 12.73
CA GLU A 544 20.60 -2.34 13.63
C GLU A 544 21.26 -3.72 13.63
N ARG A 545 20.50 -4.78 13.31
CA ARG A 545 21.03 -6.15 13.25
C ARG A 545 22.18 -6.26 12.24
N TYR A 546 22.27 -5.37 11.24
CA TYR A 546 23.38 -5.37 10.29
C TYR A 546 24.74 -5.27 10.99
N ALA A 547 24.92 -4.34 11.93
CA ALA A 547 26.20 -4.16 12.63
C ALA A 547 26.59 -5.36 13.50
N GLU A 548 25.61 -6.12 14.01
CA GLU A 548 25.84 -7.32 14.81
C GLU A 548 26.26 -8.52 13.94
N LEU A 549 25.66 -8.64 12.75
CA LEU A 549 25.95 -9.71 11.80
C LEU A 549 27.23 -9.45 11.00
N TYR A 550 27.58 -8.17 10.81
CA TYR A 550 28.71 -7.70 10.02
C TYR A 550 29.63 -6.75 10.83
N PRO A 551 30.21 -7.21 11.97
CA PRO A 551 30.90 -6.32 12.91
C PRO A 551 32.29 -5.86 12.44
N HIS A 552 32.91 -6.58 11.50
CA HIS A 552 34.30 -6.35 11.08
C HIS A 552 34.47 -6.20 9.56
N GLN A 553 33.49 -6.68 8.79
CA GLN A 553 33.49 -6.65 7.34
C GLN A 553 32.05 -6.53 6.87
N ASP A 554 31.87 -5.93 5.70
CA ASP A 554 30.55 -5.83 5.07
C ASP A 554 30.20 -7.08 4.25
N LEU A 555 28.94 -7.15 3.84
CA LEU A 555 28.36 -8.24 3.08
C LEU A 555 29.15 -8.54 1.79
N VAL A 556 29.47 -9.81 1.59
CA VAL A 556 30.04 -10.35 0.35
C VAL A 556 29.09 -11.41 -0.19
N TYR A 557 28.62 -11.22 -1.43
CA TYR A 557 27.69 -12.11 -2.11
C TYR A 557 28.36 -12.72 -3.34
N ASN A 558 28.51 -14.05 -3.35
CA ASN A 558 29.07 -14.83 -4.44
C ASN A 558 27.94 -15.37 -5.32
N VAL A 559 27.84 -14.85 -6.55
CA VAL A 559 26.76 -15.19 -7.50
C VAL A 559 26.62 -16.69 -7.74
N ASP A 560 27.73 -17.44 -7.74
CA ASP A 560 27.73 -18.87 -8.06
C ASP A 560 27.29 -19.76 -6.89
N THR A 561 27.34 -19.28 -5.64
CA THR A 561 27.18 -20.12 -4.44
C THR A 561 26.16 -19.62 -3.43
N ASP A 562 25.89 -18.32 -3.39
CA ASP A 562 25.09 -17.71 -2.34
C ASP A 562 23.62 -17.57 -2.76
N ASP A 563 22.69 -17.68 -1.80
CA ASP A 563 21.26 -17.51 -2.02
C ASP A 563 20.85 -16.13 -1.48
N TYR A 564 20.32 -15.25 -2.33
CA TYR A 564 19.93 -13.90 -1.91
C TYR A 564 18.89 -13.90 -0.78
N ARG A 565 18.09 -14.97 -0.64
CA ARG A 565 17.11 -15.12 0.45
C ARG A 565 17.76 -15.27 1.82
N ARG A 566 19.04 -15.62 1.87
CA ARG A 566 19.80 -15.95 3.10
C ARG A 566 21.05 -15.09 3.27
N ASN A 567 21.66 -14.70 2.16
CA ASN A 567 22.97 -14.07 2.10
C ASN A 567 22.92 -12.60 1.69
N TRP A 568 21.76 -12.10 1.23
CA TRP A 568 21.58 -10.70 0.89
C TRP A 568 20.69 -10.03 1.94
N PHE A 569 21.24 -9.13 2.75
CA PHE A 569 20.48 -8.46 3.80
C PHE A 569 19.41 -7.52 3.20
N PHE A 570 18.22 -7.46 3.78
CA PHE A 570 17.07 -6.76 3.17
C PHE A 570 17.28 -5.24 2.95
N ALA A 571 18.13 -4.60 3.75
CA ALA A 571 18.41 -3.16 3.65
C ALA A 571 19.91 -2.85 3.70
N HIS A 572 20.42 -2.15 2.69
CA HIS A 572 21.80 -1.67 2.67
C HIS A 572 21.90 -0.38 3.47
N VAL A 573 22.21 -0.57 4.75
CA VAL A 573 22.25 0.46 5.80
C VAL A 573 23.67 0.73 6.25
N THR A 574 23.84 1.83 6.98
CA THR A 574 25.06 2.19 7.68
C THR A 574 25.38 1.21 8.81
N ARG A 575 26.66 1.08 9.20
CA ARG A 575 27.08 0.29 10.36
C ARG A 575 27.25 1.18 11.58
N ALA A 576 26.47 0.95 12.64
CA ALA A 576 26.65 1.63 13.92
C ALA A 576 27.94 1.15 14.61
N THR A 577 28.72 2.08 15.17
CA THR A 577 29.89 1.79 15.99
C THR A 577 29.56 1.89 17.48
N ASN A 578 30.43 1.35 18.32
CA ASN A 578 30.27 1.41 19.79
C ASN A 578 30.23 2.85 20.35
N SER A 579 30.69 3.85 19.59
CA SER A 579 30.64 5.27 19.99
C SER A 579 29.35 5.98 19.54
N GLY A 580 28.39 5.26 18.94
CA GLY A 580 27.15 5.83 18.42
C GLY A 580 27.33 6.62 17.11
N ILE A 581 28.48 6.47 16.46
CA ILE A 581 28.76 7.02 15.12
C ILE A 581 28.34 5.96 14.08
N TYR A 582 27.92 6.41 12.90
CA TYR A 582 27.58 5.53 11.79
C TYR A 582 28.70 5.54 10.74
N GLU A 583 29.05 4.37 10.21
CA GLU A 583 30.01 4.20 9.14
C GLU A 583 29.31 3.84 7.83
N ALA A 584 29.89 4.30 6.72
CA ALA A 584 29.52 3.83 5.38
C ALA A 584 29.82 2.33 5.25
N THR A 585 28.95 1.61 4.54
CA THR A 585 29.09 0.18 4.30
C THR A 585 29.34 -0.07 2.82
N THR A 586 30.15 -1.09 2.51
CA THR A 586 30.47 -1.46 1.12
C THR A 586 30.24 -2.94 0.88
N TRP A 587 29.13 -3.26 0.20
CA TRP A 587 28.79 -4.62 -0.18
C TRP A 587 29.54 -5.04 -1.45
N GLN A 588 29.83 -6.33 -1.56
CA GLN A 588 30.55 -6.90 -2.70
C GLN A 588 29.68 -7.93 -3.42
N ILE A 589 29.59 -7.83 -4.75
CA ILE A 589 29.04 -8.88 -5.61
C ILE A 589 30.22 -9.50 -6.36
N VAL A 590 30.50 -10.76 -6.08
CA VAL A 590 31.58 -11.55 -6.68
C VAL A 590 30.99 -12.47 -7.74
N PHE A 591 31.53 -12.42 -8.96
CA PHE A 591 31.07 -13.23 -10.08
C PHE A 591 32.20 -13.54 -11.05
N ARG A 592 32.03 -14.55 -11.90
CA ARG A 592 33.05 -14.98 -12.86
C ARG A 592 32.61 -14.78 -14.30
N LEU A 593 33.52 -14.27 -15.13
CA LEU A 593 33.34 -14.15 -16.58
C LEU A 593 34.34 -15.05 -17.32
N GLN A 594 33.83 -15.91 -18.18
CA GLN A 594 34.65 -16.69 -19.11
C GLN A 594 34.70 -15.96 -20.45
N ARG A 595 35.90 -15.60 -20.92
CA ARG A 595 36.10 -14.90 -22.21
C ARG A 595 35.22 -13.63 -22.36
N PRO A 596 35.33 -12.64 -21.45
CA PRO A 596 34.56 -11.40 -21.56
C PRO A 596 34.79 -10.72 -22.92
N LYS A 597 33.74 -10.10 -23.48
CA LYS A 597 33.83 -9.42 -24.78
C LYS A 597 34.78 -8.23 -24.64
N LYS A 598 35.75 -8.12 -25.56
CA LYS A 598 36.80 -7.09 -25.50
C LYS A 598 36.29 -5.69 -25.84
N ILE A 599 35.19 -5.59 -26.58
CA ILE A 599 34.59 -4.33 -27.04
C ILE A 599 33.08 -4.37 -26.74
N GLY A 600 32.53 -3.22 -26.34
CA GLY A 600 31.11 -3.06 -26.05
C GLY A 600 30.86 -2.64 -24.60
N ASN A 601 29.59 -2.44 -24.28
CA ASN A 601 29.14 -2.14 -22.91
C ASN A 601 28.23 -3.25 -22.42
N TYR A 602 28.54 -3.79 -21.26
CA TYR A 602 27.62 -4.59 -20.46
C TYR A 602 26.54 -3.68 -19.87
N MET A 603 25.47 -4.23 -19.31
CA MET A 603 24.43 -3.45 -18.64
C MET A 603 24.26 -3.92 -17.19
N LEU A 604 24.51 -3.03 -16.24
CA LEU A 604 24.11 -3.21 -14.85
C LEU A 604 22.80 -2.47 -14.60
N ARG A 605 21.74 -3.21 -14.29
CA ARG A 605 20.46 -2.68 -13.87
C ARG A 605 20.34 -2.80 -12.36
N LEU A 606 20.06 -1.69 -11.71
CA LEU A 606 19.91 -1.60 -10.26
C LEU A 606 18.52 -1.03 -9.96
N ALA A 607 17.63 -1.86 -9.44
CA ALA A 607 16.32 -1.45 -8.97
C ALA A 607 16.32 -1.35 -7.45
N LEU A 608 15.75 -0.26 -6.93
CA LEU A 608 15.55 -0.03 -5.50
C LEU A 608 14.06 -0.05 -5.20
N ALA A 609 13.69 -0.85 -4.20
CA ALA A 609 12.35 -0.85 -3.58
C ALA A 609 12.14 0.39 -2.70
N SER A 610 13.23 0.93 -2.11
CA SER A 610 13.21 2.14 -1.28
C SER A 610 14.59 2.81 -1.25
N SER A 611 14.60 4.12 -1.05
CA SER A 611 15.79 4.91 -0.76
C SER A 611 15.50 5.98 0.29
N THR A 612 16.19 5.89 1.43
CA THR A 612 16.11 6.84 2.53
C THR A 612 17.44 7.58 2.65
N GLU A 613 17.52 8.78 2.09
CA GLU A 613 18.69 9.65 2.15
C GLU A 613 20.03 8.98 1.79
N ALA A 614 20.02 7.99 0.90
CA ALA A 614 21.19 7.18 0.57
C ALA A 614 21.78 7.50 -0.80
N VAL A 615 23.06 7.18 -1.00
CA VAL A 615 23.70 7.26 -2.32
C VAL A 615 24.56 6.02 -2.47
N ILE A 616 24.33 5.26 -3.55
CA ILE A 616 25.09 4.05 -3.86
C ILE A 616 26.13 4.39 -4.90
N ASP A 617 27.38 4.30 -4.48
CA ASP A 617 28.54 4.43 -5.35
C ASP A 617 28.99 3.05 -5.83
N ILE A 618 29.27 2.93 -7.12
CA ILE A 618 29.56 1.64 -7.76
C ILE A 618 30.99 1.64 -8.29
N ARG A 619 31.76 0.62 -7.92
CA ARG A 619 33.12 0.37 -8.44
C ARG A 619 33.28 -1.07 -8.93
N PHE A 620 34.19 -1.28 -9.86
CA PHE A 620 34.50 -2.59 -10.42
C PHE A 620 35.97 -2.91 -10.13
N ASN A 621 36.23 -4.10 -9.58
CA ASN A 621 37.53 -4.76 -9.37
C ASN A 621 38.54 -4.03 -8.46
N ASN A 622 38.38 -2.73 -8.20
CA ASN A 622 39.21 -1.97 -7.28
C ASN A 622 38.30 -1.04 -6.44
N PRO A 623 38.14 -1.30 -5.13
CA PRO A 623 37.30 -0.48 -4.25
C PRO A 623 37.90 0.90 -3.96
N SER A 624 39.20 1.05 -4.17
CA SER A 624 39.96 2.28 -3.86
C SER A 624 40.09 3.24 -5.04
N THR A 625 39.36 3.02 -6.15
CA THR A 625 39.40 3.98 -7.26
C THR A 625 38.90 5.34 -6.81
N LYS A 626 39.74 6.38 -7.02
CA LYS A 626 39.47 7.76 -6.57
C LYS A 626 38.15 8.30 -7.11
N ARG A 627 37.84 7.98 -8.36
CA ARG A 627 36.52 8.23 -8.96
C ARG A 627 35.72 6.94 -8.94
N THR A 628 34.48 7.03 -8.49
CA THR A 628 33.48 5.98 -8.66
C THR A 628 33.20 5.81 -10.15
N HIS A 629 32.89 4.59 -10.58
CA HIS A 629 32.54 4.35 -11.98
C HIS A 629 31.11 4.83 -12.24
N PHE A 630 30.21 4.56 -11.29
CA PHE A 630 28.84 5.06 -11.32
C PHE A 630 28.38 5.48 -9.93
N THR A 631 27.28 6.23 -9.88
CA THR A 631 26.58 6.61 -8.65
C THR A 631 25.10 6.74 -8.95
N THR A 632 24.24 6.39 -7.99
CA THR A 632 22.81 6.72 -8.09
C THR A 632 22.58 8.23 -8.02
N GLY A 633 23.46 8.96 -7.32
CA GLY A 633 23.43 10.41 -7.21
C GLY A 633 22.49 10.92 -6.10
N TYR A 634 22.68 12.19 -5.71
CA TYR A 634 21.92 12.80 -4.61
C TYR A 634 20.45 13.09 -4.95
N TRP A 635 20.15 13.32 -6.23
CA TRP A 635 18.80 13.64 -6.70
C TRP A 635 17.83 12.46 -6.49
N SER A 636 18.34 11.24 -6.50
CA SER A 636 17.61 10.00 -6.21
C SER A 636 17.93 9.44 -4.83
N SER A 637 18.44 10.28 -3.91
CA SER A 637 18.75 9.79 -2.56
C SER A 637 17.52 9.37 -1.78
N GLY A 638 16.35 9.82 -2.24
CA GLY A 638 15.05 9.49 -1.70
C GLY A 638 14.85 10.06 -0.30
N LYS A 639 13.59 10.23 0.05
CA LYS A 639 13.15 10.68 1.38
C LYS A 639 12.03 9.80 1.91
N ASP A 640 11.91 8.59 1.34
CA ASP A 640 11.10 7.59 2.00
C ASP A 640 11.72 7.26 3.36
N ASN A 641 10.93 6.67 4.22
CA ASN A 641 11.28 6.38 5.60
C ASN A 641 10.88 4.95 5.94
N ALA A 642 10.94 4.07 4.93
CA ALA A 642 10.49 2.69 5.03
C ALA A 642 11.30 1.92 6.09
N ILE A 643 12.62 2.10 6.11
CA ILE A 643 13.53 1.44 7.07
C ILE A 643 13.11 1.73 8.52
N ALA A 644 12.84 2.99 8.86
CA ALA A 644 12.45 3.39 10.21
C ALA A 644 11.01 2.98 10.56
N ARG A 645 10.15 2.81 9.55
CA ARG A 645 8.70 2.66 9.70
C ARG A 645 8.22 1.27 9.30
N HIS A 646 9.04 0.25 9.56
CA HIS A 646 8.63 -1.15 9.42
C HIS A 646 8.12 -1.47 8.01
N GLY A 647 8.64 -0.80 6.98
CA GLY A 647 8.25 -1.02 5.58
C GLY A 647 9.29 -1.86 4.85
N ILE A 648 8.86 -2.57 3.81
CA ILE A 648 9.73 -3.36 2.94
C ILE A 648 9.89 -2.78 1.53
N HIS A 649 9.30 -1.60 1.31
CA HIS A 649 9.40 -0.79 0.11
C HIS A 649 8.93 0.65 0.38
N GLY A 650 9.23 1.53 -0.57
CA GLY A 650 8.88 2.95 -0.60
C GLY A 650 8.65 3.37 -2.06
N LEU A 651 9.34 4.41 -2.52
CA LEU A 651 9.32 4.75 -3.96
C LEU A 651 10.28 3.85 -4.73
N TYR A 652 9.84 3.46 -5.94
CA TYR A 652 10.63 2.66 -6.86
C TYR A 652 11.62 3.51 -7.65
N TRP A 653 12.82 2.98 -7.84
CA TRP A 653 13.88 3.59 -8.65
C TRP A 653 14.56 2.55 -9.51
N LEU A 654 14.74 2.84 -10.80
CA LEU A 654 15.49 1.98 -11.72
C LEU A 654 16.67 2.74 -12.34
N PHE A 655 17.88 2.25 -12.11
CA PHE A 655 19.10 2.77 -12.70
C PHE A 655 19.65 1.79 -13.74
N ASN A 656 20.13 2.33 -14.85
CA ASN A 656 20.71 1.55 -15.94
C ASN A 656 22.11 2.07 -16.24
N PHE A 657 23.14 1.30 -15.88
CA PHE A 657 24.54 1.66 -16.05
C PHE A 657 25.16 0.87 -17.20
N LYS A 658 25.59 1.57 -18.24
CA LYS A 658 26.40 1.00 -19.32
C LYS A 658 27.81 0.79 -18.79
N VAL A 659 28.23 -0.47 -18.64
CA VAL A 659 29.53 -0.87 -18.07
C VAL A 659 30.51 -1.21 -19.19
N PRO A 660 31.51 -0.35 -19.48
CA PRO A 660 32.55 -0.65 -20.46
C PRO A 660 33.27 -1.98 -20.17
N SER A 661 33.53 -2.77 -21.22
CA SER A 661 34.28 -4.03 -21.13
C SER A 661 35.62 -3.91 -20.39
N GLN A 662 36.30 -2.77 -20.50
CA GLN A 662 37.58 -2.49 -19.84
C GLN A 662 37.52 -2.46 -18.30
N TYR A 663 36.33 -2.39 -17.70
CA TYR A 663 36.16 -2.48 -16.25
C TYR A 663 36.16 -3.92 -15.75
N LEU A 664 36.09 -4.89 -16.67
CA LEU A 664 35.94 -6.31 -16.38
C LEU A 664 37.18 -7.07 -16.85
N VAL A 665 37.44 -8.19 -16.18
CA VAL A 665 38.56 -9.09 -16.47
C VAL A 665 38.05 -10.51 -16.70
N GLU A 666 38.87 -11.34 -17.36
CA GLU A 666 38.60 -12.77 -17.43
C GLU A 666 38.83 -13.40 -16.04
N GLY A 667 37.94 -14.31 -15.65
CA GLY A 667 37.93 -14.89 -14.32
C GLY A 667 37.06 -14.10 -13.35
N GLU A 668 37.53 -13.95 -12.12
CA GLU A 668 36.79 -13.33 -11.03
C GLU A 668 36.72 -11.81 -11.15
N ASN A 669 35.52 -11.27 -10.97
CA ASN A 669 35.22 -9.85 -10.94
C ASN A 669 34.45 -9.52 -9.67
N VAL A 670 34.63 -8.29 -9.17
CA VAL A 670 33.92 -7.79 -7.99
C VAL A 670 33.27 -6.46 -8.31
N ILE A 671 31.96 -6.34 -8.05
CA ILE A 671 31.26 -5.05 -7.98
C ILE A 671 31.19 -4.64 -6.52
N TYR A 672 31.71 -3.46 -6.22
CA TYR A 672 31.58 -2.82 -4.92
C TYR A 672 30.42 -1.83 -4.96
N LEU A 673 29.46 -2.01 -4.06
CA LEU A 673 28.34 -1.11 -3.82
C LEU A 673 28.59 -0.42 -2.48
N THR A 674 28.94 0.87 -2.50
CA THR A 674 29.16 1.64 -1.26
C THR A 674 27.94 2.52 -0.98
N GLN A 675 27.23 2.25 0.11
CA GLN A 675 26.31 3.24 0.68
C GLN A 675 27.18 4.32 1.34
N ARG A 676 27.22 5.52 0.73
CA ARG A 676 28.19 6.55 1.12
C ARG A 676 27.73 7.40 2.32
N ARG A 677 26.43 7.62 2.47
CA ARG A 677 25.89 8.59 3.46
C ARG A 677 25.67 7.92 4.81
N HIS A 678 26.40 8.36 5.83
CA HIS A 678 26.45 7.70 7.13
C HIS A 678 26.27 8.67 8.31
N THR A 679 25.35 9.62 8.16
CA THR A 679 25.05 10.59 9.22
C THR A 679 23.96 10.12 10.18
N GLY A 680 23.32 8.97 9.96
CA GLY A 680 22.30 8.44 10.86
C GLY A 680 21.82 7.02 10.53
N ALA A 681 21.13 6.41 11.49
CA ALA A 681 20.75 4.98 11.51
C ALA A 681 19.88 4.52 10.34
N PHE A 682 19.04 5.42 9.83
CA PHE A 682 18.03 5.10 8.83
C PHE A 682 18.48 5.39 7.41
N GLN A 683 19.72 5.86 7.21
CA GLN A 683 20.24 6.10 5.87
C GLN A 683 20.55 4.77 5.21
N GLY A 684 19.87 4.50 4.09
CA GLY A 684 20.04 3.25 3.37
C GLY A 684 19.13 3.11 2.17
N VAL A 685 19.30 2.02 1.45
CA VAL A 685 18.40 1.59 0.38
C VAL A 685 17.90 0.19 0.66
N MET A 686 16.72 -0.11 0.15
CA MET A 686 16.27 -1.49 -0.02
C MET A 686 16.36 -1.81 -1.50
N TYR A 687 17.08 -2.88 -1.84
CA TYR A 687 17.12 -3.35 -3.21
C TYR A 687 15.79 -4.02 -3.55
N ASP A 688 15.36 -3.87 -4.80
CA ASP A 688 14.30 -4.69 -5.39
C ASP A 688 14.96 -5.80 -6.20
N TYR A 689 15.76 -5.40 -7.19
CA TYR A 689 16.34 -6.34 -8.12
C TYR A 689 17.63 -5.81 -8.74
N ILE A 690 18.64 -6.67 -8.89
CA ILE A 690 19.89 -6.35 -9.56
C ILE A 690 20.09 -7.33 -10.69
N ARG A 691 20.37 -6.83 -11.89
CA ARG A 691 20.69 -7.68 -13.05
C ARG A 691 21.91 -7.19 -13.79
N PHE A 692 22.78 -8.12 -14.15
CA PHE A 692 23.89 -7.86 -15.03
C PHE A 692 23.70 -8.59 -16.36
N GLU A 693 23.73 -7.83 -17.45
CA GLU A 693 23.49 -8.34 -18.81
C GLU A 693 24.77 -8.26 -19.63
N ASP A 694 24.96 -9.27 -20.48
CA ASP A 694 26.03 -9.28 -21.48
C ASP A 694 25.84 -8.14 -22.49
N VAL A 695 26.88 -7.84 -23.26
CA VAL A 695 26.75 -6.94 -24.41
C VAL A 695 25.86 -7.61 -25.46
N GLU A 696 25.12 -6.82 -26.23
CA GLU A 696 24.17 -7.31 -27.24
C GLU A 696 24.75 -8.37 -28.21
#